data_AF-A0A1I2QQ00-F1
#
_entry.id   AF-A0A1I2QQ00-F1
#
_cell.length_a   1.000
_cell.length_b   1.000
_cell.length_c   1.000
_cell.angle_alpha   90.00
_cell.angle_beta   90.00
_cell.angle_gamma   90.00
#
_symmetry.space_group_name_H-M   'P 1'
#
loop_
_entity.id
_entity.type
_entity.pdbx_description
1 polymer ?
#
loop_
_entity_poly.entity_id
_entity_poly.type
_entity_poly.pdbx_seq_one_letter_code
_entity_poly.pdbx_strand_id
1 'polypeptide(L)'
;MGAQRQIEIPSEWIEAFGFENRSAPEVYFPSDAVAGSSHAGAIRDSFEKIGLSALFCVQGVPTFAYLVQDQYDQAEVMQIHAKLWNQGLASALLVITGDTLRFFSLAKLPVRTSDEDFEGSCLIEALKLSEKTLRIKSLISGAETGRLWQEHKEFFKLNERVDYYLLKNLILSHDELVKDLDTDSAQALLMQTMFISYLEDRAIITEKYYQSIFDGKSSSLTDVLSSGKTSNLERLFKVLARDFNGNVFVSPSSFDSKKNKVKVTECHLNILSRFRSGNEDMESGQRSFWGYNFQYIPVELISAVYDRFLGEKESERRDLGAYYTPMFLADTVMAQLWDSISESVKKSGRFLDPACGSGVFLVRSFQLLCEQWKQSRDVQAVQWSNLCLILERVHGWDINGSAVRVAIFSLYIALLEQVSPPDIKKLINKGKMLPDLWGKTLIEQDFFAASSDSAHQYDVIVGNPPWASRRNPNRKSIKWCKDNQCPMPGNEDAWAFTWKSLNHVKKGGLISFLVPAMGFLHNPKSFNARALFVEKAKIARIINFSDLRFQLFGGATSPTALVIFGENTSPSDVYSIEYWTPKADLNLQLKRNITISSRDRVSISSNEIKQDYFSLKSRLWMRPVDQKLYKYLSSFERLGDFIKPFKSSNHAANEKDVGWFIGQGFQPFNDGRSSTIPHISDEVVKYPYLPVQSLEMLYQKSPTLKPWSSTHVRRKGFEASYGQKKILISRGVGTSQMRLKAAYCDSPMVFQHILMAVVFPERESKKAKVLTAYLNSKLALWFAFHGTASFGSGRPEVQQSELLKLPFPSSEALDDSGKEIEKEIVQIIDGFKEKSSKMLSSENEVQHCLEKIDALMYQYFGLSGEEISIVEDTVNYIIPASQPHQNTVPYIWGATNKDNREEYARSLVSELENWLDQSDGITACLLGKSEDFGLLELAIANSNNNEKMGYQEKQLDLKEVIKKLASSANIELPGNFTLIPDFRLFIENRLYLVKPLSRLHWMRSSALEDADAIVMDIQSYLVAEKD
;
A
#
# COMPACT_ATOMS: atom_id res chain seq x y z
N MET A 1 -16.52 -8.85 -39.49
CA MET A 1 -15.86 -10.01 -38.86
C MET A 1 -16.94 -10.75 -38.10
N GLY A 2 -17.16 -12.02 -38.41
CA GLY A 2 -18.22 -12.81 -37.79
C GLY A 2 -17.96 -12.97 -36.29
N ALA A 3 -19.01 -12.87 -35.49
CA ALA A 3 -18.94 -13.21 -34.07
C ALA A 3 -18.41 -14.65 -33.97
N GLN A 4 -17.26 -14.85 -33.30
CA GLN A 4 -16.80 -16.18 -32.91
C GLN A 4 -17.94 -16.85 -32.14
N ARG A 5 -18.19 -18.13 -32.42
CA ARG A 5 -19.26 -18.89 -31.78
C ARG A 5 -18.90 -19.04 -30.30
N GLN A 6 -19.49 -18.19 -29.47
CA GLN A 6 -19.27 -18.19 -28.03
C GLN A 6 -19.97 -19.40 -27.43
N ILE A 7 -19.21 -20.38 -26.97
CA ILE A 7 -19.74 -21.61 -26.39
C ILE A 7 -19.93 -21.38 -24.89
N GLU A 8 -21.12 -21.72 -24.37
CA GLU A 8 -21.41 -21.63 -22.94
C GLU A 8 -20.61 -22.66 -22.14
N ILE A 9 -20.31 -22.35 -20.88
CA ILE A 9 -19.65 -23.29 -19.98
C ILE A 9 -20.62 -24.45 -19.69
N PRO A 10 -20.23 -25.72 -19.94
CA PRO A 10 -21.09 -26.86 -19.63
C PRO A 10 -21.45 -26.92 -18.13
N SER A 11 -22.63 -27.44 -17.80
CA SER A 11 -23.15 -27.46 -16.42
C SER A 11 -22.23 -28.18 -15.42
N GLU A 12 -21.58 -29.25 -15.85
CA GLU A 12 -20.59 -30.00 -15.04
C GLU A 12 -19.38 -29.14 -14.64
N TRP A 13 -18.98 -28.19 -15.50
CA TRP A 13 -17.90 -27.24 -15.19
C TRP A 13 -18.41 -26.08 -14.31
N ILE A 14 -19.65 -25.62 -14.50
CA ILE A 14 -20.29 -24.64 -13.60
C ILE A 14 -20.29 -25.17 -12.15
N GLU A 15 -20.65 -26.43 -11.96
CA GLU A 15 -20.60 -27.11 -10.66
C GLU A 15 -19.16 -27.23 -10.14
N ALA A 16 -18.21 -27.65 -10.98
CA ALA A 16 -16.81 -27.82 -10.62
C ALA A 16 -16.13 -26.51 -10.16
N PHE A 17 -16.44 -25.39 -10.81
CA PHE A 17 -15.97 -24.07 -10.38
C PHE A 17 -16.80 -23.50 -9.21
N GLY A 18 -17.97 -24.07 -8.92
CA GLY A 18 -18.88 -23.58 -7.89
C GLY A 18 -19.55 -22.27 -8.28
N PHE A 19 -19.88 -22.10 -9.56
CA PHE A 19 -20.56 -20.92 -10.10
C PHE A 19 -22.07 -20.93 -9.90
N GLU A 20 -22.67 -22.04 -9.46
CA GLU A 20 -24.13 -22.20 -9.28
C GLU A 20 -24.77 -21.13 -8.38
N ASN A 21 -24.01 -20.59 -7.42
CA ASN A 21 -24.46 -19.56 -6.48
C ASN A 21 -23.70 -18.23 -6.64
N ARG A 22 -23.03 -18.02 -7.78
CA ARG A 22 -22.27 -16.80 -8.06
C ARG A 22 -22.86 -16.09 -9.27
N SER A 23 -22.96 -14.78 -9.17
CA SER A 23 -23.42 -13.90 -10.24
C SER A 23 -22.56 -12.63 -10.27
N ALA A 24 -22.87 -11.70 -11.16
CA ALA A 24 -22.28 -10.37 -11.12
C ALA A 24 -22.43 -9.78 -9.70
N PRO A 25 -21.37 -9.19 -9.13
CA PRO A 25 -20.11 -8.82 -9.76
C PRO A 25 -18.98 -9.87 -9.70
N GLU A 26 -19.19 -11.05 -9.11
CA GLU A 26 -18.15 -12.09 -8.94
C GLU A 26 -17.89 -12.87 -10.23
N VAL A 27 -18.94 -13.27 -10.94
CA VAL A 27 -18.85 -14.00 -12.21
C VAL A 27 -19.73 -13.29 -13.22
N TYR A 28 -19.19 -13.07 -14.41
CA TYR A 28 -19.94 -12.56 -15.54
C TYR A 28 -20.02 -13.62 -16.64
N PHE A 29 -21.22 -13.81 -17.16
CA PHE A 29 -21.51 -14.54 -18.38
C PHE A 29 -21.88 -13.56 -19.51
N PRO A 30 -21.82 -13.98 -20.79
CA PRO A 30 -22.06 -13.10 -21.92
C PRO A 30 -23.44 -12.41 -21.93
N SER A 31 -24.45 -13.03 -21.32
CA SER A 31 -25.81 -12.50 -21.19
C SER A 31 -26.00 -11.52 -20.03
N ASP A 32 -25.02 -11.39 -19.13
CA ASP A 32 -25.18 -10.62 -17.90
C ASP A 32 -25.10 -9.12 -18.16
N ALA A 33 -25.93 -8.35 -17.46
CA ALA A 33 -25.82 -6.90 -17.43
C ALA A 33 -24.55 -6.49 -16.66
N VAL A 34 -23.57 -5.91 -17.35
CA VAL A 34 -22.33 -5.43 -16.71
C VAL A 34 -22.55 -4.00 -16.20
N ALA A 35 -22.77 -3.85 -14.89
CA ALA A 35 -22.96 -2.57 -14.21
C ALA A 35 -22.18 -2.49 -12.89
N GLY A 36 -21.91 -1.28 -12.39
CA GLY A 36 -21.35 -1.07 -11.05
C GLY A 36 -19.86 -1.40 -10.86
N SER A 37 -19.16 -1.85 -11.89
CA SER A 37 -17.70 -2.09 -11.86
C SER A 37 -16.91 -0.97 -12.54
N SER A 38 -15.77 -0.59 -11.97
CA SER A 38 -14.78 0.31 -12.61
C SER A 38 -14.20 -0.26 -13.90
N HIS A 39 -14.32 -1.58 -14.12
CA HIS A 39 -13.83 -2.30 -15.30
C HIS A 39 -14.97 -2.72 -16.24
N ALA A 40 -16.18 -2.19 -16.08
CA ALA A 40 -17.36 -2.60 -16.85
C ALA A 40 -17.13 -2.55 -18.38
N GLY A 41 -16.40 -1.54 -18.88
CA GLY A 41 -16.05 -1.45 -20.30
C GLY A 41 -15.18 -2.62 -20.77
N ALA A 42 -14.13 -2.94 -20.03
CA ALA A 42 -13.23 -4.05 -20.37
C ALA A 42 -13.92 -5.42 -20.24
N ILE A 43 -14.81 -5.58 -19.27
CA ILE A 43 -15.61 -6.81 -19.09
C ILE A 43 -16.54 -7.01 -20.30
N ARG A 44 -17.23 -5.95 -20.78
CA ARG A 44 -18.05 -6.03 -22.00
C ARG A 44 -17.22 -6.40 -23.23
N ASP A 45 -16.07 -5.74 -23.39
CA ASP A 45 -15.14 -6.00 -24.50
C ASP A 45 -14.61 -7.45 -24.50
N SER A 46 -14.41 -8.04 -23.33
CA SER A 46 -14.01 -9.44 -23.18
C SER A 46 -15.03 -10.42 -23.78
N PHE A 47 -16.32 -10.09 -23.75
CA PHE A 47 -17.36 -10.91 -24.38
C PHE A 47 -17.57 -10.53 -25.85
N GLU A 48 -17.75 -9.23 -26.14
CA GLU A 48 -18.14 -8.76 -27.48
C GLU A 48 -17.00 -8.81 -28.51
N LYS A 49 -15.75 -8.58 -28.07
CA LYS A 49 -14.57 -8.46 -28.97
C LYS A 49 -13.60 -9.63 -28.87
N ILE A 50 -13.46 -10.23 -27.68
CA ILE A 50 -12.55 -11.36 -27.45
C ILE A 50 -13.26 -12.71 -27.60
N GLY A 51 -14.54 -12.81 -27.22
CA GLY A 51 -15.35 -14.02 -27.38
C GLY A 51 -15.24 -15.01 -26.22
N LEU A 52 -15.01 -14.54 -24.98
CA LEU A 52 -14.87 -15.41 -23.81
C LEU A 52 -16.18 -16.04 -23.34
N SER A 53 -16.15 -17.25 -22.79
CA SER A 53 -17.35 -17.95 -22.30
C SER A 53 -17.83 -17.48 -20.92
N ALA A 54 -16.90 -17.01 -20.08
CA ALA A 54 -17.19 -16.38 -18.80
C ALA A 54 -15.98 -15.58 -18.31
N LEU A 55 -16.19 -14.77 -17.29
CA LEU A 55 -15.13 -14.02 -16.63
C LEU A 55 -15.36 -14.05 -15.12
N PHE A 56 -14.37 -14.53 -14.37
CA PHE A 56 -14.37 -14.48 -12.92
C PHE A 56 -13.59 -13.26 -12.43
N CYS A 57 -14.24 -12.48 -11.58
CA CYS A 57 -13.73 -11.27 -10.97
C CYS A 57 -13.52 -11.48 -9.49
N VAL A 58 -12.36 -11.07 -8.99
CA VAL A 58 -12.15 -10.93 -7.54
C VAL A 58 -12.37 -9.46 -7.22
N GLN A 59 -13.46 -9.16 -6.49
CA GLN A 59 -13.82 -7.79 -6.10
C GLN A 59 -13.93 -6.83 -7.29
N GLY A 60 -14.62 -7.28 -8.35
CA GLY A 60 -14.85 -6.50 -9.56
C GLY A 60 -13.67 -6.39 -10.53
N VAL A 61 -12.49 -6.93 -10.19
CA VAL A 61 -11.31 -6.97 -11.06
C VAL A 61 -11.25 -8.30 -11.82
N PRO A 62 -11.24 -8.29 -13.17
CA PRO A 62 -11.04 -9.48 -13.99
C PRO A 62 -9.83 -10.29 -13.53
N THR A 63 -10.03 -11.56 -13.18
CA THR A 63 -8.98 -12.44 -12.64
C THR A 63 -8.79 -13.68 -13.51
N PHE A 64 -9.87 -14.40 -13.81
CA PHE A 64 -9.86 -15.52 -14.75
C PHE A 64 -10.75 -15.24 -15.95
N ALA A 65 -10.18 -15.45 -17.14
CA ALA A 65 -10.90 -15.50 -18.40
C ALA A 65 -11.17 -16.97 -18.75
N TYR A 66 -12.40 -17.30 -19.14
CA TYR A 66 -12.78 -18.66 -19.54
C TYR A 66 -13.03 -18.72 -21.04
N LEU A 67 -12.48 -19.75 -21.69
CA LEU A 67 -12.71 -20.06 -23.10
C LEU A 67 -13.12 -21.52 -23.23
N VAL A 68 -14.28 -21.78 -23.84
CA VAL A 68 -14.74 -23.14 -24.13
C VAL A 68 -14.56 -23.43 -25.61
N GLN A 69 -13.97 -24.58 -25.94
CA GLN A 69 -13.78 -25.07 -27.30
C GLN A 69 -14.27 -26.52 -27.44
N ASP A 70 -14.87 -26.86 -28.58
CA ASP A 70 -15.26 -28.25 -28.90
C ASP A 70 -14.02 -29.15 -29.09
N GLN A 71 -12.98 -28.61 -29.74
CA GLN A 71 -11.67 -29.23 -29.91
C GLN A 71 -10.60 -28.21 -29.58
N TYR A 72 -9.48 -28.67 -29.00
CA TYR A 72 -8.42 -27.77 -28.58
C TYR A 72 -7.71 -27.19 -29.81
N ASP A 73 -7.92 -25.91 -30.05
CA ASP A 73 -7.24 -25.13 -31.09
C ASP A 73 -6.22 -24.21 -30.41
N GLN A 74 -4.96 -24.64 -30.41
CA GLN A 74 -3.84 -23.89 -29.84
C GLN A 74 -3.67 -22.52 -30.52
N ALA A 75 -3.92 -22.38 -31.83
CA ALA A 75 -3.73 -21.13 -32.53
C ALA A 75 -4.76 -20.07 -32.10
N GLU A 76 -6.02 -20.49 -31.89
CA GLU A 76 -7.06 -19.63 -31.32
C GLU A 76 -6.73 -19.22 -29.87
N VAL A 77 -6.27 -20.17 -29.05
CA VAL A 77 -5.86 -19.89 -27.66
C VAL A 77 -4.71 -18.88 -27.60
N MET A 78 -3.71 -19.01 -28.48
CA MET A 78 -2.60 -18.05 -28.59
C MET A 78 -3.09 -16.64 -28.94
N GLN A 79 -4.06 -16.51 -29.84
CA GLN A 79 -4.64 -15.21 -30.20
C GLN A 79 -5.41 -14.59 -29.04
N ILE A 80 -6.23 -15.37 -28.33
CA ILE A 80 -7.01 -14.90 -27.18
C ILE A 80 -6.07 -14.52 -26.03
N HIS A 81 -5.04 -15.33 -25.78
CA HIS A 81 -3.97 -15.02 -24.83
C HIS A 81 -3.33 -13.66 -25.13
N ALA A 82 -2.92 -13.42 -26.38
CA ALA A 82 -2.33 -12.14 -26.79
C ALA A 82 -3.29 -10.95 -26.62
N LYS A 83 -4.58 -11.11 -26.92
CA LYS A 83 -5.62 -10.07 -26.69
C LYS A 83 -5.76 -9.75 -25.20
N LEU A 84 -5.81 -10.77 -24.34
CA LEU A 84 -5.95 -10.59 -22.89
C LEU A 84 -4.67 -10.06 -22.24
N TRP A 85 -3.50 -10.45 -22.73
CA TRP A 85 -2.22 -9.86 -22.32
C TRP A 85 -2.19 -8.35 -22.63
N ASN A 86 -2.66 -7.94 -23.82
CA ASN A 86 -2.80 -6.52 -24.17
C ASN A 86 -3.84 -5.80 -23.28
N GLN A 87 -4.92 -6.47 -22.91
CA GLN A 87 -5.90 -5.90 -21.95
C GLN A 87 -5.26 -5.66 -20.58
N GLY A 88 -4.39 -6.57 -20.13
CA GLY A 88 -3.59 -6.37 -18.93
C GLY A 88 -4.40 -6.32 -17.63
N LEU A 89 -5.62 -6.87 -17.62
CA LEU A 89 -6.47 -6.96 -16.41
C LEU A 89 -6.45 -8.38 -15.83
N ALA A 90 -6.95 -9.36 -16.59
CA ALA A 90 -7.00 -10.76 -16.18
C ALA A 90 -5.61 -11.34 -15.93
N SER A 91 -5.51 -12.20 -14.91
CA SER A 91 -4.25 -12.83 -14.53
C SER A 91 -4.02 -14.16 -15.25
N ALA A 92 -5.10 -14.89 -15.58
CA ALA A 92 -4.98 -16.16 -16.28
C ALA A 92 -6.16 -16.47 -17.22
N LEU A 93 -5.88 -17.32 -18.21
CA LEU A 93 -6.82 -17.86 -19.19
C LEU A 93 -7.04 -19.35 -18.92
N LEU A 94 -8.29 -19.75 -18.71
CA LEU A 94 -8.73 -21.11 -18.45
C LEU A 94 -9.46 -21.64 -19.69
N VAL A 95 -8.84 -22.61 -20.37
CA VAL A 95 -9.39 -23.19 -21.61
C VAL A 95 -9.99 -24.55 -21.32
N ILE A 96 -11.28 -24.71 -21.61
CA ILE A 96 -12.06 -25.93 -21.40
C ILE A 96 -12.22 -26.63 -22.76
N THR A 97 -11.84 -27.90 -22.82
CA THR A 97 -12.07 -28.77 -23.97
C THR A 97 -12.50 -30.15 -23.49
N GLY A 98 -13.77 -30.51 -23.68
CA GLY A 98 -14.33 -31.74 -23.14
C GLY A 98 -14.17 -31.82 -21.62
N ASP A 99 -13.47 -32.85 -21.14
CA ASP A 99 -13.19 -33.09 -19.71
C ASP A 99 -11.89 -32.45 -19.21
N THR A 100 -11.19 -31.69 -20.05
CA THR A 100 -9.86 -31.14 -19.74
C THR A 100 -9.89 -29.61 -19.63
N LEU A 101 -9.35 -29.10 -18.53
CA LEU A 101 -9.09 -27.68 -18.26
C LEU A 101 -7.58 -27.40 -18.38
N ARG A 102 -7.19 -26.44 -19.22
CA ARG A 102 -5.81 -25.94 -19.33
C ARG A 102 -5.72 -24.55 -18.71
N PHE A 103 -4.76 -24.35 -17.81
CA PHE A 103 -4.58 -23.13 -17.04
C PHE A 103 -3.35 -22.35 -17.52
N PHE A 104 -3.55 -21.22 -18.21
CA PHE A 104 -2.48 -20.40 -18.80
C PHE A 104 -2.27 -19.08 -18.06
N SER A 105 -1.02 -18.68 -17.83
CA SER A 105 -0.68 -17.37 -17.29
C SER A 105 -0.76 -16.28 -18.35
N LEU A 106 -1.48 -15.19 -18.04
CA LEU A 106 -1.53 -13.96 -18.85
C LEU A 106 -0.47 -12.93 -18.44
N ALA A 107 0.36 -13.23 -17.44
CA ALA A 107 1.51 -12.39 -17.09
C ALA A 107 2.73 -12.67 -17.98
N LYS A 108 2.69 -13.75 -18.77
CA LYS A 108 3.74 -14.14 -19.71
C LYS A 108 3.58 -13.46 -21.06
N LEU A 109 4.70 -13.13 -21.68
CA LEU A 109 4.74 -12.60 -23.04
C LEU A 109 4.13 -13.61 -24.04
N PRO A 110 3.26 -13.16 -24.98
CA PRO A 110 2.71 -14.03 -26.02
C PRO A 110 3.80 -14.58 -26.95
N VAL A 111 3.64 -15.84 -27.38
CA VAL A 111 4.61 -16.57 -28.23
C VAL A 111 4.18 -16.57 -29.71
N ARG A 112 5.13 -16.80 -30.63
CA ARG A 112 5.11 -16.46 -32.06
C ARG A 112 4.26 -17.37 -32.97
N THR A 113 4.34 -18.69 -32.82
CA THR A 113 3.83 -19.71 -33.76
C THR A 113 3.51 -21.01 -33.02
N SER A 114 2.64 -21.87 -33.56
CA SER A 114 2.36 -23.21 -33.00
C SER A 114 3.60 -24.10 -32.84
N ASP A 115 4.68 -23.79 -33.57
CA ASP A 115 5.96 -24.50 -33.54
C ASP A 115 6.90 -24.06 -32.40
N GLU A 116 6.66 -22.89 -31.79
CA GLU A 116 7.33 -22.49 -30.55
C GLU A 116 6.55 -23.06 -29.37
N ASP A 117 7.24 -23.45 -28.29
CA ASP A 117 6.63 -24.10 -27.13
C ASP A 117 5.78 -23.12 -26.30
N PHE A 118 4.61 -22.76 -26.84
CA PHE A 118 3.63 -21.88 -26.20
C PHE A 118 3.21 -22.43 -24.84
N GLU A 119 2.93 -23.73 -24.77
CA GLU A 119 2.54 -24.38 -23.52
C GLU A 119 3.70 -24.37 -22.52
N GLY A 120 4.93 -24.73 -22.90
CA GLY A 120 6.09 -24.66 -22.01
C GLY A 120 6.42 -23.25 -21.49
N SER A 121 5.97 -22.20 -22.19
CA SER A 121 6.19 -20.81 -21.76
C SER A 121 5.16 -20.30 -20.75
N CYS A 122 3.89 -20.72 -20.86
CA CYS A 122 2.78 -20.08 -20.16
C CYS A 122 1.70 -21.01 -19.61
N LEU A 123 1.67 -22.30 -19.97
CA LEU A 123 0.78 -23.29 -19.37
C LEU A 123 1.30 -23.65 -17.98
N ILE A 124 0.45 -23.45 -16.97
CA ILE A 124 0.74 -23.74 -15.57
C ILE A 124 0.45 -25.22 -15.29
N GLU A 125 -0.77 -25.67 -15.60
CA GLU A 125 -1.17 -27.07 -15.46
C GLU A 125 -2.37 -27.42 -16.35
N ALA A 126 -2.54 -28.71 -16.63
CA ALA A 126 -3.72 -29.29 -17.25
C ALA A 126 -4.43 -30.24 -16.25
N LEU A 127 -5.74 -30.07 -16.11
CA LEU A 127 -6.58 -30.74 -15.11
C LEU A 127 -7.73 -31.47 -15.79
N LYS A 128 -7.89 -32.76 -15.50
CA LYS A 128 -9.07 -33.52 -15.94
C LYS A 128 -10.16 -33.46 -14.88
N LEU A 129 -11.40 -33.17 -15.30
CA LEU A 129 -12.54 -33.00 -14.42
C LEU A 129 -12.80 -34.24 -13.54
N SER A 130 -12.69 -35.43 -14.14
CA SER A 130 -12.93 -36.73 -13.51
C SER A 130 -11.90 -37.11 -12.44
N GLU A 131 -10.68 -36.57 -12.53
CA GLU A 131 -9.57 -36.93 -11.63
C GLU A 131 -9.29 -35.84 -10.58
N LYS A 132 -9.61 -34.57 -10.88
CA LYS A 132 -9.12 -33.41 -10.14
C LYS A 132 -10.19 -32.37 -9.80
N THR A 133 -11.46 -32.77 -9.63
CA THR A 133 -12.57 -31.86 -9.27
C THR A 133 -12.26 -30.99 -8.05
N LEU A 134 -11.64 -31.56 -7.00
CA LEU A 134 -11.24 -30.81 -5.81
C LEU A 134 -10.19 -29.73 -6.11
N ARG A 135 -9.21 -30.02 -6.97
CA ARG A 135 -8.19 -29.04 -7.39
C ARG A 135 -8.81 -27.94 -8.24
N ILE A 136 -9.73 -28.26 -9.15
CA ILE A 136 -10.46 -27.28 -9.95
C ILE A 136 -11.26 -26.33 -9.04
N LYS A 137 -11.98 -26.88 -8.06
CA LYS A 137 -12.73 -26.09 -7.07
C LYS A 137 -11.82 -25.19 -6.23
N SER A 138 -10.58 -25.64 -5.97
CA SER A 138 -9.56 -24.88 -5.25
C SER A 138 -8.95 -23.71 -6.03
N LEU A 139 -9.09 -23.67 -7.36
CA LEU A 139 -8.55 -22.57 -8.17
C LEU A 139 -9.24 -21.25 -7.85
N ILE A 140 -10.56 -21.26 -7.69
CA ILE A 140 -11.36 -20.07 -7.34
C ILE A 140 -10.98 -19.57 -5.95
N SER A 141 -11.06 -20.43 -4.91
CA SER A 141 -10.69 -20.03 -3.55
C SER A 141 -9.21 -19.63 -3.46
N GLY A 142 -8.31 -20.36 -4.12
CA GLY A 142 -6.90 -20.01 -4.20
C GLY A 142 -6.65 -18.66 -4.89
N ALA A 143 -7.47 -18.29 -5.87
CA ALA A 143 -7.47 -16.97 -6.50
C ALA A 143 -8.20 -15.89 -5.68
N GLU A 144 -9.01 -16.23 -4.68
CA GLU A 144 -9.64 -15.31 -3.72
C GLU A 144 -8.80 -15.08 -2.46
N THR A 145 -7.96 -16.04 -2.09
CA THR A 145 -7.01 -15.94 -0.95
C THR A 145 -5.56 -15.67 -1.34
N GLY A 146 -5.20 -15.86 -2.61
CA GLY A 146 -3.92 -15.43 -3.22
C GLY A 146 -2.88 -16.54 -3.25
N ARG A 147 -3.20 -17.67 -2.60
CA ARG A 147 -2.42 -18.90 -2.56
C ARG A 147 -2.04 -19.38 -3.96
N LEU A 148 -2.95 -19.36 -4.92
CA LEU A 148 -2.72 -19.89 -6.27
C LEU A 148 -1.53 -19.20 -6.96
N TRP A 149 -1.43 -17.89 -6.82
CA TRP A 149 -0.36 -17.10 -7.42
C TRP A 149 0.99 -17.33 -6.73
N GLN A 150 0.98 -17.65 -5.44
CA GLN A 150 2.18 -18.02 -4.70
C GLN A 150 2.66 -19.41 -5.08
N GLU A 151 1.75 -20.37 -5.25
CA GLU A 151 2.06 -21.73 -5.73
C GLU A 151 2.74 -21.71 -7.11
N HIS A 152 2.43 -20.71 -7.94
CA HIS A 152 2.88 -20.60 -9.32
C HIS A 152 3.66 -19.30 -9.63
N LYS A 153 4.38 -18.76 -8.65
CA LYS A 153 5.01 -17.42 -8.72
C LYS A 153 5.89 -17.21 -9.96
N GLU A 154 6.54 -18.26 -10.44
CA GLU A 154 7.38 -18.29 -11.64
C GLU A 154 6.64 -17.95 -12.95
N PHE A 155 5.32 -18.18 -12.97
CA PHE A 155 4.45 -17.87 -14.10
C PHE A 155 3.88 -16.44 -14.05
N PHE A 156 3.91 -15.76 -12.90
CA PHE A 156 3.32 -14.42 -12.69
C PHE A 156 4.37 -13.31 -12.52
N LYS A 157 5.27 -13.19 -13.50
CA LYS A 157 6.34 -12.19 -13.47
C LYS A 157 5.87 -10.81 -13.92
N LEU A 158 6.00 -9.81 -13.05
CA LEU A 158 5.54 -8.44 -13.31
C LEU A 158 6.26 -7.72 -14.45
N ASN A 159 7.51 -8.10 -14.74
CA ASN A 159 8.32 -7.51 -15.81
C ASN A 159 8.00 -8.05 -17.22
N GLU A 160 7.07 -8.99 -17.33
CA GLU A 160 6.62 -9.57 -18.61
C GLU A 160 5.19 -9.10 -18.98
N ARG A 161 4.57 -8.24 -18.15
CA ARG A 161 3.26 -7.63 -18.43
C ARG A 161 3.36 -6.49 -19.44
N VAL A 162 2.25 -6.25 -20.15
CA VAL A 162 2.14 -5.22 -21.20
C VAL A 162 2.49 -3.81 -20.71
N ASP A 163 2.14 -3.43 -19.48
CA ASP A 163 2.43 -2.11 -18.91
C ASP A 163 3.93 -1.87 -18.70
N TYR A 164 4.66 -2.89 -18.26
CA TYR A 164 6.11 -2.82 -18.13
C TYR A 164 6.77 -2.66 -19.49
N TYR A 165 6.38 -3.50 -20.47
CA TYR A 165 6.98 -3.49 -21.79
C TYR A 165 6.67 -2.16 -22.51
N LEU A 166 5.42 -1.70 -22.50
CA LEU A 166 5.01 -0.43 -23.15
C LEU A 166 5.76 0.77 -22.58
N LEU A 167 5.88 0.82 -21.25
CA LEU A 167 6.66 1.84 -20.57
C LEU A 167 8.14 1.79 -20.98
N LYS A 168 8.76 0.61 -20.96
CA LYS A 168 10.16 0.42 -21.34
C LYS A 168 10.41 0.97 -22.75
N ASN A 169 9.58 0.61 -23.72
CA ASN A 169 9.74 1.08 -25.11
C ASN A 169 9.48 2.58 -25.27
N LEU A 170 8.56 3.14 -24.48
CA LEU A 170 8.28 4.58 -24.46
C LEU A 170 9.47 5.39 -23.95
N ILE A 171 10.10 4.96 -22.85
CA ILE A 171 11.30 5.58 -22.27
C ILE A 171 12.45 5.53 -23.26
N LEU A 172 12.73 4.36 -23.82
CA LEU A 172 13.85 4.18 -24.77
C LEU A 172 13.65 5.04 -26.02
N SER A 173 12.42 5.14 -26.51
CA SER A 173 12.09 5.99 -27.66
C SER A 173 12.27 7.47 -27.34
N HIS A 174 11.91 7.90 -26.13
CA HIS A 174 12.16 9.27 -25.68
C HIS A 174 13.64 9.58 -25.55
N ASP A 175 14.43 8.68 -24.95
CA ASP A 175 15.86 8.88 -24.77
C ASP A 175 16.61 8.91 -26.11
N GLU A 176 16.12 8.19 -27.12
CA GLU A 176 16.59 8.33 -28.50
C GLU A 176 16.18 9.68 -29.13
N LEU A 177 14.93 10.12 -28.94
CA LEU A 177 14.43 11.38 -29.49
C LEU A 177 15.10 12.62 -28.88
N VAL A 178 15.40 12.61 -27.58
CA VAL A 178 16.01 13.76 -26.86
C VAL A 178 17.47 14.02 -27.27
N LYS A 179 18.09 13.10 -28.03
CA LYS A 179 19.39 13.37 -28.66
C LYS A 179 19.32 14.54 -29.64
N ASP A 180 18.18 14.71 -30.32
CA ASP A 180 17.95 15.70 -31.38
C ASP A 180 16.83 16.70 -31.06
N LEU A 181 15.95 16.39 -30.09
CA LEU A 181 14.78 17.21 -29.70
C LEU A 181 14.86 17.66 -28.24
N ASP A 182 14.19 18.77 -27.89
CA ASP A 182 13.93 19.07 -26.49
C ASP A 182 12.90 18.09 -25.90
N THR A 183 12.95 17.92 -24.58
CA THR A 183 12.09 17.00 -23.84
C THR A 183 10.61 17.19 -24.13
N ASP A 184 10.12 18.44 -24.17
CA ASP A 184 8.70 18.70 -24.41
C ASP A 184 8.28 18.25 -25.82
N SER A 185 9.13 18.51 -26.83
CA SER A 185 8.85 18.10 -28.21
C SER A 185 8.92 16.59 -28.41
N ALA A 186 9.85 15.89 -27.76
CA ALA A 186 9.91 14.43 -27.77
C ALA A 186 8.66 13.81 -27.11
N GLN A 187 8.27 14.31 -25.95
CA GLN A 187 7.04 13.90 -25.24
C GLN A 187 5.80 14.14 -26.10
N ALA A 188 5.71 15.30 -26.76
CA ALA A 188 4.59 15.62 -27.63
C ALA A 188 4.46 14.65 -28.80
N LEU A 189 5.57 14.32 -29.48
CA LEU A 189 5.55 13.36 -30.60
C LEU A 189 5.10 11.98 -30.15
N LEU A 190 5.60 11.49 -29.01
CA LEU A 190 5.22 10.17 -28.50
C LEU A 190 3.74 10.14 -28.11
N MET A 191 3.25 11.15 -27.38
CA MET A 191 1.84 11.23 -26.98
C MET A 191 0.91 11.31 -28.19
N GLN A 192 1.25 12.12 -29.19
CA GLN A 192 0.46 12.24 -30.41
C GLN A 192 0.49 10.96 -31.22
N THR A 193 1.65 10.31 -31.36
CA THR A 193 1.78 9.01 -32.06
C THR A 193 0.93 7.96 -31.39
N MET A 194 0.95 7.88 -30.06
CA MET A 194 0.12 6.96 -29.32
C MET A 194 -1.38 7.28 -29.45
N PHE A 195 -1.78 8.56 -29.44
CA PHE A 195 -3.18 8.93 -29.69
C PHE A 195 -3.65 8.41 -31.05
N ILE A 196 -2.84 8.62 -32.10
CA ILE A 196 -3.17 8.18 -33.46
C ILE A 196 -3.23 6.64 -33.52
N SER A 197 -2.29 5.97 -32.83
CA SER A 197 -2.29 4.50 -32.69
C SER A 197 -3.60 4.00 -32.06
N TYR A 198 -4.05 4.67 -31.00
CA TYR A 198 -5.33 4.38 -30.35
C TYR A 198 -6.53 4.60 -31.28
N LEU A 199 -6.57 5.72 -32.01
CA LEU A 199 -7.65 5.99 -32.96
C LEU A 199 -7.68 4.94 -34.09
N GLU A 200 -6.52 4.51 -34.56
CA GLU A 200 -6.38 3.51 -35.62
C GLU A 200 -6.81 2.11 -35.16
N ASP A 201 -6.26 1.62 -34.04
CA ASP A 201 -6.52 0.27 -33.55
C ASP A 201 -7.99 0.08 -33.13
N ARG A 202 -8.67 1.14 -32.68
CA ARG A 202 -10.12 1.11 -32.39
C ARG A 202 -11.00 1.41 -33.60
N ALA A 203 -10.43 1.48 -34.80
CA ALA A 203 -11.11 1.76 -36.05
C ALA A 203 -11.92 3.08 -36.05
N ILE A 204 -11.49 4.05 -35.24
CA ILE A 204 -12.00 5.43 -35.23
C ILE A 204 -11.53 6.14 -36.50
N ILE A 205 -10.23 6.02 -36.79
CA ILE A 205 -9.67 6.27 -38.12
C ILE A 205 -9.42 4.91 -38.79
N THR A 206 -9.72 4.81 -40.08
CA THR A 206 -9.70 3.53 -40.82
C THR A 206 -8.74 3.62 -42.00
N GLU A 207 -8.43 2.49 -42.62
CA GLU A 207 -7.68 2.45 -43.88
C GLU A 207 -8.22 3.44 -44.92
N LYS A 208 -9.56 3.50 -45.09
CA LYS A 208 -10.21 4.44 -46.01
C LYS A 208 -9.94 5.91 -45.66
N TYR A 209 -9.80 6.21 -44.37
CA TYR A 209 -9.47 7.56 -43.90
C TYR A 209 -8.04 7.92 -44.34
N TYR A 210 -7.05 7.04 -44.15
CA TYR A 210 -5.68 7.27 -44.64
C TYR A 210 -5.63 7.39 -46.16
N GLN A 211 -6.30 6.50 -46.89
CA GLN A 211 -6.35 6.54 -48.35
C GLN A 211 -6.94 7.87 -48.86
N SER A 212 -7.94 8.44 -48.18
CA SER A 212 -8.51 9.74 -48.53
C SER A 212 -7.55 10.91 -48.32
N ILE A 213 -6.58 10.78 -47.40
CA ILE A 213 -5.57 11.80 -47.13
C ILE A 213 -4.40 11.66 -48.11
N PHE A 214 -4.01 10.45 -48.46
CA PHE A 214 -2.77 10.17 -49.19
C PHE A 214 -2.97 9.65 -50.63
N ASP A 215 -4.19 9.79 -51.16
CA ASP A 215 -4.55 9.37 -52.53
C ASP A 215 -4.19 7.89 -52.78
N GLY A 216 -4.47 7.03 -51.77
CA GLY A 216 -4.20 5.60 -51.80
C GLY A 216 -2.74 5.17 -51.53
N LYS A 217 -1.80 6.09 -51.32
CA LYS A 217 -0.37 5.77 -51.12
C LYS A 217 0.00 5.28 -49.72
N SER A 218 -0.88 5.48 -48.74
CA SER A 218 -0.68 5.04 -47.37
C SER A 218 -2.01 4.57 -46.80
N SER A 219 -2.00 3.45 -46.09
CA SER A 219 -3.16 2.76 -45.55
C SER A 219 -3.18 2.74 -44.02
N SER A 220 -2.06 3.05 -43.38
CA SER A 220 -1.89 3.05 -41.92
C SER A 220 -0.92 4.13 -41.44
N LEU A 221 -0.87 4.37 -40.11
CA LEU A 221 0.16 5.20 -39.48
C LEU A 221 1.56 4.64 -39.74
N THR A 222 1.72 3.32 -39.68
CA THR A 222 3.00 2.64 -39.95
C THR A 222 3.51 2.96 -41.36
N ASP A 223 2.64 2.99 -42.37
CA ASP A 223 3.02 3.39 -43.74
C ASP A 223 3.48 4.85 -43.79
N VAL A 224 2.77 5.74 -43.08
CA VAL A 224 3.11 7.17 -43.01
C VAL A 224 4.49 7.36 -42.38
N LEU A 225 4.75 6.70 -41.25
CA LEU A 225 6.04 6.79 -40.53
C LEU A 225 7.17 6.15 -41.34
N SER A 226 6.94 4.95 -41.90
CA SER A 226 7.95 4.22 -42.67
C SER A 226 8.24 4.84 -44.04
N SER A 227 7.42 5.78 -44.51
CA SER A 227 7.67 6.51 -45.76
C SER A 227 8.91 7.41 -45.72
N GLY A 228 9.43 7.72 -44.52
CA GLY A 228 10.55 8.64 -44.29
C GLY A 228 10.25 10.11 -44.62
N LYS A 229 9.03 10.42 -45.10
CA LYS A 229 8.63 11.76 -45.55
C LYS A 229 7.92 12.52 -44.44
N THR A 230 8.60 13.50 -43.86
CA THR A 230 8.06 14.36 -42.79
C THR A 230 6.82 15.14 -43.23
N SER A 231 6.73 15.49 -44.51
CA SER A 231 5.55 16.15 -45.11
C SER A 231 4.28 15.28 -45.06
N ASN A 232 4.40 13.95 -45.06
CA ASN A 232 3.26 13.06 -44.92
C ASN A 232 2.70 13.12 -43.49
N LEU A 233 3.57 13.12 -42.49
CA LEU A 233 3.17 13.28 -41.08
C LEU A 233 2.50 14.64 -40.87
N GLU A 234 3.08 15.73 -41.37
CA GLU A 234 2.49 17.06 -41.28
C GLU A 234 1.10 17.13 -41.93
N ARG A 235 0.92 16.48 -43.09
CA ARG A 235 -0.39 16.38 -43.77
C ARG A 235 -1.40 15.62 -42.93
N LEU A 236 -1.03 14.49 -42.33
CA LEU A 236 -1.90 13.70 -41.43
C LEU A 236 -2.36 14.56 -40.24
N PHE A 237 -1.42 15.22 -39.57
CA PHE A 237 -1.70 16.07 -38.41
C PHE A 237 -2.66 17.22 -38.76
N LYS A 238 -2.47 17.86 -39.91
CA LYS A 238 -3.36 18.95 -40.34
C LYS A 238 -4.81 18.48 -40.53
N VAL A 239 -5.01 17.27 -41.04
CA VAL A 239 -6.35 16.69 -41.22
C VAL A 239 -6.94 16.28 -39.87
N LEU A 240 -6.16 15.60 -39.01
CA LEU A 240 -6.60 15.23 -37.66
C LEU A 240 -6.96 16.45 -36.80
N ALA A 241 -6.19 17.53 -36.89
CA ALA A 241 -6.47 18.80 -36.22
C ALA A 241 -7.82 19.39 -36.64
N ARG A 242 -8.18 19.28 -37.93
CA ARG A 242 -9.47 19.74 -38.44
C ARG A 242 -10.63 18.86 -37.96
N ASP A 243 -10.44 17.55 -38.02
CA ASP A 243 -11.52 16.58 -37.86
C ASP A 243 -11.84 16.30 -36.37
N PHE A 244 -10.80 16.12 -35.55
CA PHE A 244 -10.95 15.87 -34.12
C PHE A 244 -10.96 17.17 -33.28
N ASN A 245 -10.26 18.22 -33.72
CA ASN A 245 -10.05 19.46 -32.95
C ASN A 245 -9.43 19.16 -31.56
N GLY A 246 -9.62 20.05 -30.59
CA GLY A 246 -9.19 19.86 -29.20
C GLY A 246 -7.73 20.27 -28.96
N ASN A 247 -7.18 19.84 -27.82
CA ASN A 247 -5.88 20.33 -27.35
C ASN A 247 -4.68 19.42 -27.71
N VAL A 248 -4.91 18.27 -28.38
CA VAL A 248 -3.87 17.27 -28.69
C VAL A 248 -3.19 17.51 -30.05
N PHE A 249 -3.96 17.87 -31.08
CA PHE A 249 -3.48 18.02 -32.46
C PHE A 249 -3.28 19.48 -32.87
N VAL A 250 -2.34 20.17 -32.22
CA VAL A 250 -2.01 21.58 -32.54
C VAL A 250 -0.92 21.66 -33.63
N SER A 251 0.20 20.98 -33.41
CA SER A 251 1.31 20.83 -34.37
C SER A 251 1.99 19.48 -34.14
N PRO A 252 2.63 18.86 -35.14
CA PRO A 252 3.64 17.84 -34.87
C PRO A 252 4.67 18.42 -33.88
N SER A 253 5.02 17.65 -32.85
CA SER A 253 6.00 17.98 -31.80
C SER A 253 5.70 19.19 -30.89
N SER A 254 4.47 19.73 -30.93
CA SER A 254 4.05 20.80 -30.00
C SER A 254 2.55 20.81 -29.74
N PHE A 255 2.19 21.10 -28.50
CA PHE A 255 0.80 21.39 -28.09
C PHE A 255 0.51 22.89 -27.96
N ASP A 256 1.48 23.73 -28.27
CA ASP A 256 1.32 25.18 -28.33
C ASP A 256 1.59 25.69 -29.75
N SER A 257 0.58 26.36 -30.31
CA SER A 257 0.61 27.02 -31.61
C SER A 257 1.67 28.13 -31.71
N LYS A 258 2.15 28.66 -30.57
CA LYS A 258 3.09 29.77 -30.48
C LYS A 258 4.55 29.34 -30.27
N LYS A 259 4.81 28.08 -29.91
CA LYS A 259 6.18 27.54 -29.73
C LYS A 259 6.84 27.34 -31.11
N ASN A 260 8.14 27.62 -31.22
CA ASN A 260 8.88 27.43 -32.47
C ASN A 260 8.77 25.98 -32.95
N LYS A 261 8.45 25.79 -34.23
CA LYS A 261 8.33 24.46 -34.84
C LYS A 261 9.68 23.77 -34.86
N VAL A 262 9.88 22.76 -34.01
CA VAL A 262 11.03 21.88 -34.12
C VAL A 262 10.82 20.98 -35.34
N LYS A 263 11.79 20.97 -36.26
CA LYS A 263 11.67 20.26 -37.54
C LYS A 263 11.84 18.76 -37.30
N VAL A 264 10.76 17.99 -37.49
CA VAL A 264 10.79 16.52 -37.46
C VAL A 264 11.70 16.02 -38.58
N THR A 265 12.50 14.97 -38.31
CA THR A 265 13.45 14.36 -39.25
C THR A 265 13.03 12.93 -39.59
N GLU A 266 13.65 12.34 -40.61
CA GLU A 266 13.47 10.92 -40.96
C GLU A 266 13.89 9.99 -39.82
N CYS A 267 14.95 10.34 -39.08
CA CYS A 267 15.39 9.60 -37.89
C CYS A 267 14.26 9.51 -36.85
N HIS A 268 13.58 10.63 -36.57
CA HIS A 268 12.45 10.65 -35.64
C HIS A 268 11.31 9.74 -36.12
N LEU A 269 11.00 9.73 -37.42
CA LEU A 269 9.95 8.87 -37.97
C LEU A 269 10.28 7.38 -37.80
N ASN A 270 11.55 6.99 -37.95
CA ASN A 270 11.99 5.62 -37.71
C ASN A 270 11.80 5.21 -36.24
N ILE A 271 12.15 6.07 -35.30
CA ILE A 271 11.94 5.83 -33.85
C ILE A 271 10.44 5.65 -33.56
N LEU A 272 9.60 6.53 -34.08
CA LEU A 272 8.15 6.45 -33.92
C LEU A 272 7.56 5.19 -34.58
N SER A 273 8.11 4.75 -35.70
CA SER A 273 7.69 3.50 -36.38
C SER A 273 8.01 2.27 -35.53
N ARG A 274 9.24 2.20 -34.98
CA ARG A 274 9.65 1.15 -34.03
C ARG A 274 8.73 1.12 -32.82
N PHE A 275 8.48 2.27 -32.19
CA PHE A 275 7.56 2.41 -31.06
C PHE A 275 6.13 1.95 -31.41
N ARG A 276 5.54 2.46 -32.51
CA ARG A 276 4.19 2.12 -32.98
C ARG A 276 4.02 0.62 -33.20
N SER A 277 5.04 -0.02 -33.79
CA SER A 277 4.99 -1.45 -34.09
C SER A 277 4.97 -2.30 -32.83
N GLY A 278 5.61 -1.86 -31.74
CA GLY A 278 5.77 -2.63 -30.50
C GLY A 278 6.52 -3.95 -30.68
N ASN A 279 7.07 -4.20 -31.86
CA ASN A 279 7.59 -5.48 -32.33
C ASN A 279 9.07 -5.67 -31.98
N GLU A 280 9.59 -4.95 -31.00
CA GLU A 280 10.95 -5.13 -30.53
C GLU A 280 11.12 -4.66 -29.09
N ASP A 281 11.99 -5.37 -28.38
CA ASP A 281 12.62 -4.86 -27.18
C ASP A 281 13.70 -3.89 -27.65
N MET A 282 13.43 -2.60 -27.50
CA MET A 282 14.29 -1.53 -27.99
C MET A 282 15.67 -1.51 -27.29
N GLU A 283 15.85 -2.20 -26.16
CA GLU A 283 17.13 -2.31 -25.45
C GLU A 283 18.01 -3.41 -26.02
N SER A 284 17.45 -4.61 -26.22
CA SER A 284 18.20 -5.78 -26.71
C SER A 284 18.20 -5.89 -28.24
N GLY A 285 17.34 -5.14 -28.92
CA GLY A 285 17.05 -5.29 -30.35
C GLY A 285 16.32 -6.58 -30.68
N GLN A 286 15.90 -7.35 -29.67
CA GLN A 286 15.16 -8.60 -29.86
C GLN A 286 13.78 -8.27 -30.41
N ARG A 287 13.50 -8.73 -31.63
CA ARG A 287 12.21 -8.53 -32.28
C ARG A 287 11.15 -9.44 -31.67
N SER A 288 9.99 -8.87 -31.35
CA SER A 288 8.73 -9.55 -31.06
C SER A 288 7.84 -9.45 -32.30
N PHE A 289 7.11 -10.50 -32.66
CA PHE A 289 6.11 -10.40 -33.73
C PHE A 289 4.75 -9.87 -33.25
N TRP A 290 4.56 -9.75 -31.93
CA TRP A 290 3.39 -9.14 -31.30
C TRP A 290 3.77 -7.83 -30.61
N GLY A 291 3.17 -6.73 -31.07
CA GLY A 291 3.27 -5.43 -30.46
C GLY A 291 2.03 -5.06 -29.65
N TYR A 292 2.06 -3.87 -29.06
CA TYR A 292 0.92 -3.29 -28.35
C TYR A 292 -0.24 -3.06 -29.32
N ASN A 293 -1.43 -3.52 -28.94
CA ASN A 293 -2.66 -3.26 -29.66
C ASN A 293 -3.60 -2.42 -28.77
N PHE A 294 -3.76 -1.14 -29.12
CA PHE A 294 -4.56 -0.18 -28.37
C PHE A 294 -6.07 -0.43 -28.46
N GLN A 295 -6.50 -1.40 -29.28
CA GLN A 295 -7.87 -1.90 -29.27
C GLN A 295 -8.23 -2.54 -27.92
N TYR A 296 -7.28 -3.27 -27.33
CA TYR A 296 -7.50 -4.03 -26.09
C TYR A 296 -6.88 -3.34 -24.87
N ILE A 297 -5.87 -2.49 -25.07
CA ILE A 297 -5.25 -1.74 -23.96
C ILE A 297 -6.26 -0.73 -23.38
N PRO A 298 -6.54 -0.79 -22.07
CA PRO A 298 -7.45 0.13 -21.40
C PRO A 298 -6.79 1.51 -21.17
N VAL A 299 -7.59 2.58 -21.18
CA VAL A 299 -7.15 3.99 -21.01
C VAL A 299 -6.26 4.20 -19.79
N GLU A 300 -6.58 3.46 -18.75
CA GLU A 300 -5.99 3.59 -17.45
C GLU A 300 -4.58 3.03 -17.46
N LEU A 301 -4.32 1.99 -18.27
CA LEU A 301 -2.96 1.48 -18.50
C LEU A 301 -2.15 2.50 -19.31
N ILE A 302 -2.76 3.11 -20.33
CA ILE A 302 -2.14 4.15 -21.14
C ILE A 302 -1.72 5.34 -20.26
N SER A 303 -2.63 5.82 -19.41
CA SER A 303 -2.36 6.90 -18.45
C SER A 303 -1.23 6.49 -17.50
N ALA A 304 -1.32 5.31 -16.88
CA ALA A 304 -0.31 4.82 -15.95
C ALA A 304 1.09 4.71 -16.57
N VAL A 305 1.18 4.31 -17.85
CA VAL A 305 2.45 4.24 -18.58
C VAL A 305 3.01 5.64 -18.83
N TYR A 306 2.19 6.58 -19.29
CA TYR A 306 2.64 7.96 -19.52
C TYR A 306 3.12 8.63 -18.23
N ASP A 307 2.50 8.30 -17.13
CA ASP A 307 2.83 8.89 -15.83
C ASP A 307 4.16 8.38 -15.31
N ARG A 308 4.41 7.08 -15.48
CA ARG A 308 5.70 6.49 -15.16
C ARG A 308 6.79 7.08 -16.06
N PHE A 309 6.48 7.30 -17.33
CA PHE A 309 7.37 7.90 -18.31
C PHE A 309 7.75 9.36 -17.98
N LEU A 310 6.77 10.23 -17.68
CA LEU A 310 7.04 11.61 -17.22
C LEU A 310 7.80 11.64 -15.88
N GLY A 311 7.69 10.57 -15.10
CA GLY A 311 8.28 10.43 -13.78
C GLY A 311 9.73 9.94 -13.72
N GLU A 312 10.38 9.56 -14.83
CA GLU A 312 11.67 8.85 -14.75
C GLU A 312 12.89 9.70 -14.37
N LYS A 313 12.76 11.03 -14.28
CA LYS A 313 13.74 11.83 -13.55
C LYS A 313 13.52 11.68 -12.04
N GLU A 314 14.02 10.59 -11.45
CA GLU A 314 13.90 10.29 -10.01
C GLU A 314 14.26 11.47 -9.09
N SER A 315 15.22 12.32 -9.49
CA SER A 315 15.60 13.53 -8.76
C SER A 315 14.44 14.53 -8.70
N GLU A 316 13.82 14.83 -9.84
CA GLU A 316 12.70 15.78 -9.94
C GLU A 316 11.45 15.25 -9.20
N ARG A 317 11.16 13.94 -9.23
CA ARG A 317 10.06 13.33 -8.44
C ARG A 317 10.25 13.46 -6.94
N ARG A 318 11.46 13.18 -6.44
CA ARG A 318 11.78 13.34 -5.01
C ARG A 318 11.75 14.82 -4.61
N ASP A 319 12.11 15.72 -5.51
CA ASP A 319 12.13 17.17 -5.25
C ASP A 319 10.73 17.78 -5.25
N LEU A 320 9.84 17.35 -6.17
CA LEU A 320 8.45 17.80 -6.25
C LEU A 320 7.51 17.04 -5.31
N GLY A 321 7.94 15.90 -4.76
CA GLY A 321 7.10 15.04 -3.91
C GLY A 321 5.88 14.46 -4.64
N ALA A 322 5.92 14.43 -5.98
CA ALA A 322 4.85 13.96 -6.84
C ALA A 322 5.05 12.45 -7.10
N TYR A 323 4.35 11.62 -6.32
CA TYR A 323 4.29 10.18 -6.52
C TYR A 323 2.97 9.80 -7.18
N TYR A 324 3.07 9.04 -8.28
CA TYR A 324 1.92 8.56 -9.02
C TYR A 324 1.04 7.63 -8.18
N THR A 325 -0.28 7.78 -8.29
CA THR A 325 -1.26 6.91 -7.63
C THR A 325 -1.51 5.67 -8.48
N PRO A 326 -1.14 4.46 -8.04
CA PRO A 326 -1.47 3.23 -8.75
C PRO A 326 -2.99 3.11 -8.94
N MET A 327 -3.39 2.55 -10.09
CA MET A 327 -4.80 2.44 -10.48
C MET A 327 -5.66 1.76 -9.41
N PHE A 328 -5.21 0.63 -8.88
CA PHE A 328 -5.96 -0.09 -7.84
C PHE A 328 -6.20 0.75 -6.58
N LEU A 329 -5.27 1.64 -6.23
CA LEU A 329 -5.40 2.52 -5.07
C LEU A 329 -6.32 3.70 -5.40
N ALA A 330 -6.28 4.22 -6.63
CA ALA A 330 -7.26 5.20 -7.08
C ALA A 330 -8.69 4.61 -7.06
N ASP A 331 -8.85 3.36 -7.46
CA ASP A 331 -10.11 2.62 -7.39
C ASP A 331 -10.59 2.44 -5.94
N THR A 332 -9.67 2.10 -5.02
CA THR A 332 -9.95 2.09 -3.57
C THR A 332 -10.53 3.44 -3.10
N VAL A 333 -9.83 4.53 -3.42
CA VAL A 333 -10.20 5.89 -2.99
C VAL A 333 -11.56 6.28 -3.56
N MET A 334 -11.77 6.04 -4.86
CA MET A 334 -12.99 6.41 -5.55
C MET A 334 -14.19 5.59 -5.07
N ALA A 335 -14.03 4.29 -4.83
CA ALA A 335 -15.12 3.46 -4.31
C ALA A 335 -15.53 3.88 -2.90
N GLN A 336 -14.56 4.12 -2.02
CA GLN A 336 -14.81 4.59 -0.64
C GLN A 336 -15.49 5.97 -0.62
N LEU A 337 -15.09 6.87 -1.51
CA LEU A 337 -15.72 8.17 -1.70
C LEU A 337 -17.14 8.04 -2.29
N TRP A 338 -17.31 7.21 -3.32
CA TRP A 338 -18.57 7.03 -4.02
C TRP A 338 -19.66 6.45 -3.12
N ASP A 339 -19.29 5.55 -2.22
CA ASP A 339 -20.17 5.02 -1.16
C ASP A 339 -20.58 6.10 -0.14
N SER A 340 -19.69 7.05 0.13
CA SER A 340 -19.91 8.11 1.13
C SER A 340 -20.75 9.29 0.63
N ILE A 341 -20.90 9.47 -0.70
CA ILE A 341 -21.64 10.60 -1.29
C ILE A 341 -23.12 10.29 -1.50
N SER A 342 -23.97 11.31 -1.38
CA SER A 342 -25.41 11.19 -1.61
C SER A 342 -25.77 10.94 -3.07
N GLU A 343 -26.94 10.32 -3.30
CA GLU A 343 -27.49 10.09 -4.64
C GLU A 343 -27.67 11.39 -5.46
N SER A 344 -27.97 12.51 -4.81
CA SER A 344 -28.02 13.82 -5.49
C SER A 344 -26.65 14.23 -6.05
N VAL A 345 -25.57 14.00 -5.30
CA VAL A 345 -24.21 14.32 -5.74
C VAL A 345 -23.80 13.39 -6.89
N LYS A 346 -24.13 12.10 -6.82
CA LYS A 346 -23.90 11.17 -7.94
C LYS A 346 -24.61 11.64 -9.23
N LYS A 347 -25.87 12.08 -9.12
CA LYS A 347 -26.69 12.52 -10.26
C LYS A 347 -26.24 13.85 -10.88
N SER A 348 -25.86 14.86 -10.09
CA SER A 348 -25.59 16.22 -10.60
C SER A 348 -24.40 16.96 -9.99
N GLY A 349 -23.66 16.37 -9.05
CA GLY A 349 -22.51 17.00 -8.40
C GLY A 349 -21.31 17.28 -9.31
N ARG A 350 -20.50 18.27 -8.94
CA ARG A 350 -19.24 18.66 -9.59
C ARG A 350 -18.04 18.14 -8.79
N PHE A 351 -17.02 17.67 -9.51
CA PHE A 351 -15.83 17.02 -8.97
C PHE A 351 -14.58 17.84 -9.29
N LEU A 352 -13.66 17.99 -8.33
CA LEU A 352 -12.37 18.66 -8.52
C LEU A 352 -11.22 17.75 -8.06
N ASP A 353 -10.16 17.66 -8.86
CA ASP A 353 -8.83 17.29 -8.38
C ASP A 353 -7.89 18.52 -8.42
N PRO A 354 -7.48 19.08 -7.26
CA PRO A 354 -6.70 20.32 -7.21
C PRO A 354 -5.20 20.12 -7.47
N ALA A 355 -4.74 18.88 -7.63
CA ALA A 355 -3.38 18.53 -8.01
C ALA A 355 -3.43 17.31 -8.95
N CYS A 356 -4.11 17.49 -10.08
CA CYS A 356 -4.64 16.38 -10.86
C CYS A 356 -3.56 15.50 -11.49
N GLY A 357 -2.34 16.00 -11.64
CA GLY A 357 -1.29 15.29 -12.36
C GLY A 357 -1.81 14.86 -13.73
N SER A 358 -1.80 13.55 -13.95
CA SER A 358 -2.28 12.89 -15.17
C SER A 358 -3.78 12.63 -15.25
N GLY A 359 -4.54 13.03 -14.23
CA GLY A 359 -5.99 12.97 -14.25
C GLY A 359 -6.58 11.60 -13.93
N VAL A 360 -5.86 10.69 -13.27
CA VAL A 360 -6.39 9.35 -12.91
C VAL A 360 -7.72 9.44 -12.15
N PHE A 361 -7.83 10.32 -11.15
CA PHE A 361 -9.07 10.53 -10.41
C PHE A 361 -10.18 11.19 -11.24
N LEU A 362 -9.81 12.01 -12.21
CA LEU A 362 -10.74 12.67 -13.12
C LEU A 362 -11.37 11.67 -14.09
N VAL A 363 -10.54 10.78 -14.67
CA VAL A 363 -10.98 9.68 -15.51
C VAL A 363 -11.93 8.76 -14.74
N ARG A 364 -11.56 8.37 -13.51
CA ARG A 364 -12.43 7.53 -12.67
C ARG A 364 -13.74 8.21 -12.31
N SER A 365 -13.69 9.50 -11.96
CA SER A 365 -14.90 10.28 -11.69
C SER A 365 -15.80 10.32 -12.93
N PHE A 366 -15.25 10.59 -14.11
CA PHE A 366 -16.01 10.62 -15.36
C PHE A 366 -16.66 9.26 -15.68
N GLN A 367 -15.94 8.16 -15.53
CA GLN A 367 -16.46 6.81 -15.76
C GLN A 367 -17.61 6.47 -14.81
N LEU A 368 -17.45 6.71 -13.50
CA LEU A 368 -18.51 6.47 -12.51
C LEU A 368 -19.76 7.33 -12.78
N LEU A 369 -19.57 8.59 -13.17
CA LEU A 369 -20.66 9.47 -13.55
C LEU A 369 -21.41 8.98 -14.81
N CYS A 370 -20.70 8.44 -15.80
CA CYS A 370 -21.31 7.84 -16.99
C CYS A 370 -22.13 6.61 -16.64
N GLU A 371 -21.60 5.71 -15.82
CA GLU A 371 -22.30 4.50 -15.38
C GLU A 371 -23.53 4.84 -14.53
N GLN A 372 -23.42 5.79 -13.59
CA GLN A 372 -24.58 6.30 -12.85
C GLN A 372 -25.64 6.89 -13.79
N TRP A 373 -25.22 7.61 -14.83
CA TRP A 373 -26.14 8.21 -15.79
C TRP A 373 -26.91 7.14 -16.56
N LYS A 374 -26.22 6.08 -17.02
CA LYS A 374 -26.81 4.91 -17.68
C LYS A 374 -27.81 4.21 -16.77
N GLN A 375 -27.40 3.89 -15.54
CA GLN A 375 -28.23 3.21 -14.55
C GLN A 375 -29.49 4.01 -14.21
N SER A 376 -29.37 5.32 -14.00
CA SER A 376 -30.50 6.19 -13.65
C SER A 376 -31.56 6.33 -14.76
N ARG A 377 -31.25 5.94 -16.00
CA ARG A 377 -32.11 6.06 -17.18
C ARG A 377 -32.42 4.73 -17.86
N ASP A 378 -31.89 3.63 -17.34
CA ASP A 378 -32.02 2.29 -17.90
C ASP A 378 -31.60 2.23 -19.38
N VAL A 379 -30.43 2.77 -19.70
CA VAL A 379 -29.88 2.81 -21.07
C VAL A 379 -28.46 2.24 -21.10
N GLN A 380 -28.15 1.53 -22.20
CA GLN A 380 -26.83 0.89 -22.37
C GLN A 380 -25.75 1.88 -22.88
N ALA A 381 -26.15 2.97 -23.52
CA ALA A 381 -25.23 3.94 -24.13
C ALA A 381 -25.65 5.39 -23.83
N VAL A 382 -24.64 6.26 -23.67
CA VAL A 382 -24.83 7.70 -23.45
C VAL A 382 -24.67 8.43 -24.78
N GLN A 383 -25.63 9.30 -25.10
CA GLN A 383 -25.55 10.15 -26.28
C GLN A 383 -24.39 11.15 -26.16
N TRP A 384 -23.73 11.47 -27.28
CA TRP A 384 -22.55 12.34 -27.29
C TRP A 384 -22.74 13.68 -26.56
N SER A 385 -23.88 14.35 -26.78
CA SER A 385 -24.17 15.62 -26.10
C SER A 385 -24.22 15.48 -24.57
N ASN A 386 -24.76 14.37 -24.08
CA ASN A 386 -24.82 14.09 -22.64
C ASN A 386 -23.44 13.69 -22.09
N LEU A 387 -22.61 12.99 -22.87
CA LEU A 387 -21.22 12.72 -22.48
C LEU A 387 -20.44 14.03 -22.28
N CYS A 388 -20.59 15.00 -23.19
CA CYS A 388 -19.97 16.31 -23.01
C CYS A 388 -20.48 17.02 -21.74
N LEU A 389 -21.78 16.99 -21.47
CA LEU A 389 -22.35 17.57 -20.23
C LEU A 389 -21.86 16.87 -18.96
N ILE A 390 -21.64 15.56 -19.01
CA ILE A 390 -21.07 14.80 -17.89
C ILE A 390 -19.60 15.20 -17.69
N LEU A 391 -18.84 15.32 -18.78
CA LEU A 391 -17.43 15.71 -18.75
C LEU A 391 -17.22 17.12 -18.16
N GLU A 392 -18.15 18.04 -18.41
CA GLU A 392 -18.15 19.39 -17.83
C GLU A 392 -18.28 19.42 -16.30
N ARG A 393 -18.68 18.31 -15.67
CA ARG A 393 -18.79 18.19 -14.20
C ARG A 393 -17.46 17.84 -13.53
N VAL A 394 -16.47 17.39 -14.30
CA VAL A 394 -15.16 16.98 -13.80
C VAL A 394 -14.18 18.12 -14.03
N HIS A 395 -13.39 18.47 -13.01
CA HIS A 395 -12.46 19.58 -13.07
C HIS A 395 -11.11 19.19 -12.47
N GLY A 396 -10.03 19.70 -13.03
CA GLY A 396 -8.67 19.36 -12.60
C GLY A 396 -7.71 20.53 -12.71
N TRP A 397 -6.92 20.75 -11.67
CA TRP A 397 -5.91 21.81 -11.63
C TRP A 397 -4.54 21.20 -11.39
N ASP A 398 -3.54 21.68 -12.12
CA ASP A 398 -2.14 21.35 -11.86
C ASP A 398 -1.24 22.53 -12.22
N ILE A 399 -0.14 22.70 -11.49
CA ILE A 399 0.85 23.76 -11.77
C ILE A 399 1.71 23.43 -12.99
N ASN A 400 1.81 22.14 -13.35
CA ASN A 400 2.58 21.68 -14.50
C ASN A 400 1.68 21.51 -15.73
N GLY A 401 1.82 22.40 -16.70
CA GLY A 401 1.09 22.32 -17.97
C GLY A 401 1.27 20.99 -18.72
N SER A 402 2.42 20.32 -18.62
CA SER A 402 2.60 18.98 -19.24
C SER A 402 1.73 17.92 -18.58
N ALA A 403 1.56 17.97 -17.26
CA ALA A 403 0.66 17.07 -16.53
C ALA A 403 -0.80 17.32 -16.93
N VAL A 404 -1.21 18.59 -17.00
CA VAL A 404 -2.54 18.99 -17.51
C VAL A 404 -2.80 18.44 -18.91
N ARG A 405 -1.80 18.42 -19.80
CA ARG A 405 -1.94 17.84 -21.15
C ARG A 405 -2.16 16.34 -21.13
N VAL A 406 -1.46 15.62 -20.25
CA VAL A 406 -1.70 14.18 -20.07
C VAL A 406 -3.11 13.93 -19.53
N ALA A 407 -3.57 14.72 -18.55
CA ALA A 407 -4.94 14.62 -18.06
C ALA A 407 -6.00 14.87 -19.14
N ILE A 408 -5.78 15.84 -20.05
CA ILE A 408 -6.64 16.07 -21.21
C ILE A 408 -6.64 14.84 -22.12
N PHE A 409 -5.45 14.32 -22.43
CA PHE A 409 -5.30 13.13 -23.26
C PHE A 409 -6.08 11.95 -22.65
N SER A 410 -5.89 11.66 -21.37
CA SER A 410 -6.56 10.57 -20.66
C SER A 410 -8.09 10.73 -20.64
N LEU A 411 -8.59 11.96 -20.43
CA LEU A 411 -10.03 12.24 -20.50
C LEU A 411 -10.59 12.10 -21.92
N TYR A 412 -9.85 12.48 -22.97
CA TYR A 412 -10.30 12.25 -24.34
C TYR A 412 -10.40 10.78 -24.68
N ILE A 413 -9.43 9.97 -24.27
CA ILE A 413 -9.50 8.54 -24.46
C ILE A 413 -10.72 7.98 -23.70
N ALA A 414 -10.89 8.34 -22.42
CA ALA A 414 -12.04 7.89 -21.61
C ALA A 414 -13.40 8.32 -22.22
N LEU A 415 -13.47 9.52 -22.80
CA LEU A 415 -14.64 10.02 -23.52
C LEU A 415 -14.93 9.18 -24.77
N LEU A 416 -13.91 8.90 -25.58
CA LEU A 416 -14.04 8.12 -26.82
C LEU A 416 -14.47 6.68 -26.56
N GLU A 417 -14.06 6.09 -25.44
CA GLU A 417 -14.49 4.75 -25.03
C GLU A 417 -15.99 4.64 -24.74
N GLN A 418 -16.66 5.75 -24.41
CA GLN A 418 -18.10 5.76 -24.15
C GLN A 418 -18.94 5.84 -25.44
N VAL A 419 -18.32 5.91 -26.62
CA VAL A 419 -19.00 6.14 -27.90
C VAL A 419 -18.86 4.95 -28.84
N SER A 420 -19.95 4.62 -29.53
CA SER A 420 -19.95 3.58 -30.56
C SER A 420 -19.18 4.03 -31.84
N PRO A 421 -18.41 3.15 -32.51
CA PRO A 421 -17.68 3.51 -33.75
C PRO A 421 -18.54 4.09 -34.89
N PRO A 422 -19.79 3.63 -35.13
CA PRO A 422 -20.67 4.25 -36.12
C PRO A 422 -21.01 5.72 -35.83
N ASP A 423 -21.18 6.06 -34.56
CA ASP A 423 -21.51 7.44 -34.16
C ASP A 423 -20.27 8.35 -34.23
N ILE A 424 -19.07 7.81 -33.99
CA ILE A 424 -17.80 8.51 -34.21
C ILE A 424 -17.67 8.98 -35.66
N LYS A 425 -17.99 8.14 -36.65
CA LYS A 425 -17.96 8.54 -38.07
C LYS A 425 -18.94 9.67 -38.39
N LYS A 426 -20.15 9.64 -37.80
CA LYS A 426 -21.13 10.72 -37.97
C LYS A 426 -20.64 12.03 -37.33
N LEU A 427 -19.93 11.95 -36.21
CA LEU A 427 -19.35 13.10 -35.52
C LEU A 427 -18.19 13.71 -36.31
N ILE A 428 -17.27 12.89 -36.83
CA ILE A 428 -16.16 13.33 -37.69
C ILE A 428 -16.69 14.13 -38.89
N ASN A 429 -17.74 13.63 -39.56
CA ASN A 429 -18.33 14.31 -40.72
C ASN A 429 -18.97 15.68 -40.38
N LYS A 430 -19.35 15.92 -39.12
CA LYS A 430 -19.88 17.21 -38.67
C LYS A 430 -18.77 18.22 -38.28
N GLY A 431 -17.54 17.75 -38.08
CA GLY A 431 -16.41 18.54 -37.58
C GLY A 431 -16.55 18.91 -36.09
N LYS A 432 -15.41 19.19 -35.43
CA LYS A 432 -15.31 19.53 -33.99
C LYS A 432 -15.77 18.41 -33.05
N MET A 433 -15.20 17.23 -33.22
CA MET A 433 -15.52 16.08 -32.38
C MET A 433 -15.16 16.34 -30.91
N LEU A 434 -13.88 16.55 -30.58
CA LEU A 434 -13.43 16.64 -29.19
C LEU A 434 -13.71 18.02 -28.58
N PRO A 435 -14.25 18.09 -27.35
CA PRO A 435 -14.45 19.36 -26.65
C PRO A 435 -13.12 19.98 -26.24
N ASP A 436 -13.07 21.31 -26.19
CA ASP A 436 -11.90 22.03 -25.68
C ASP A 436 -11.87 21.96 -24.14
N LEU A 437 -10.85 21.30 -23.57
CA LEU A 437 -10.74 21.03 -22.13
C LEU A 437 -9.75 21.97 -21.44
N TRP A 438 -8.71 22.41 -22.15
CA TRP A 438 -7.70 23.31 -21.61
C TRP A 438 -8.29 24.69 -21.29
N GLY A 439 -8.04 25.18 -20.08
CA GLY A 439 -8.59 26.44 -19.58
C GLY A 439 -10.08 26.39 -19.22
N LYS A 440 -10.71 25.21 -19.26
CA LYS A 440 -12.12 24.99 -18.86
C LYS A 440 -12.22 23.90 -17.80
N THR A 441 -12.34 22.65 -18.23
CA THR A 441 -12.33 21.45 -17.37
C THR A 441 -10.99 21.34 -16.66
N LEU A 442 -9.89 21.51 -17.41
CA LEU A 442 -8.54 21.41 -16.88
C LEU A 442 -7.81 22.76 -16.97
N ILE A 443 -7.21 23.20 -15.86
CA ILE A 443 -6.58 24.53 -15.75
C ILE A 443 -5.14 24.37 -15.28
N GLU A 444 -4.19 24.92 -16.04
CA GLU A 444 -2.81 25.09 -15.59
C GLU A 444 -2.76 26.24 -14.57
N GLN A 445 -2.78 25.91 -13.29
CA GLN A 445 -2.69 26.88 -12.21
C GLN A 445 -2.17 26.29 -10.90
N ASP A 446 -1.57 27.15 -10.10
CA ASP A 446 -1.22 26.84 -8.71
C ASP A 446 -2.49 26.88 -7.85
N PHE A 447 -2.84 25.75 -7.22
CA PHE A 447 -4.01 25.66 -6.34
C PHE A 447 -4.03 26.76 -5.29
N PHE A 448 -2.88 27.15 -4.71
CA PHE A 448 -2.81 28.18 -3.67
C PHE A 448 -3.03 29.60 -4.20
N ALA A 449 -2.94 29.82 -5.51
CA ALA A 449 -3.27 31.09 -6.17
C ALA A 449 -4.73 31.18 -6.62
N ALA A 450 -5.46 30.07 -6.70
CA ALA A 450 -6.87 30.06 -7.12
C ALA A 450 -7.79 30.80 -6.12
N SER A 451 -8.78 31.55 -6.64
CA SER A 451 -9.82 32.20 -5.84
C SER A 451 -10.88 31.19 -5.40
N SER A 452 -11.51 31.43 -4.23
CA SER A 452 -12.50 30.53 -3.62
C SER A 452 -13.94 31.06 -3.78
N ASP A 453 -14.19 31.82 -4.84
CA ASP A 453 -15.52 32.37 -5.12
C ASP A 453 -16.52 31.24 -5.41
N SER A 454 -17.83 31.53 -5.28
CA SER A 454 -18.90 30.52 -5.41
C SER A 454 -18.87 29.73 -6.74
N ALA A 455 -18.33 30.32 -7.82
CA ALA A 455 -18.12 29.65 -9.11
C ALA A 455 -17.14 28.46 -9.03
N HIS A 456 -16.21 28.49 -8.07
CA HIS A 456 -15.13 27.53 -7.85
C HIS A 456 -15.37 26.66 -6.60
N GLN A 457 -16.65 26.41 -6.27
CA GLN A 457 -17.05 25.44 -5.26
C GLN A 457 -17.54 24.12 -5.88
N TYR A 458 -17.16 23.01 -5.24
CA TYR A 458 -17.35 21.65 -5.74
C TYR A 458 -18.04 20.77 -4.70
N ASP A 459 -18.83 19.80 -5.17
CA ASP A 459 -19.53 18.85 -4.29
C ASP A 459 -18.56 17.76 -3.80
N VAL A 460 -17.56 17.45 -4.62
CA VAL A 460 -16.53 16.46 -4.33
C VAL A 460 -15.15 17.01 -4.70
N ILE A 461 -14.19 16.87 -3.79
CA ILE A 461 -12.77 17.13 -4.07
C ILE A 461 -11.99 15.84 -3.80
N VAL A 462 -11.21 15.36 -4.76
CA VAL A 462 -10.48 14.10 -4.66
C VAL A 462 -9.08 14.24 -5.24
N GLY A 463 -8.09 13.53 -4.72
CA GLY A 463 -6.74 13.62 -5.27
C GLY A 463 -5.65 12.96 -4.44
N ASN A 464 -4.43 13.01 -4.95
CA ASN A 464 -3.20 12.69 -4.24
C ASN A 464 -2.27 13.92 -4.25
N PRO A 465 -2.48 14.88 -3.34
CA PRO A 465 -1.65 16.08 -3.26
C PRO A 465 -0.16 15.78 -3.06
N PRO A 466 0.78 16.68 -3.43
CA PRO A 466 2.21 16.44 -3.33
C PRO A 466 2.72 16.33 -1.88
N TRP A 467 3.66 15.41 -1.62
CA TRP A 467 4.19 15.12 -0.27
C TRP A 467 5.51 15.84 0.04
N ALA A 468 5.86 16.87 -0.72
CA ALA A 468 7.14 17.56 -0.60
C ALA A 468 7.30 18.23 0.78
N SER A 469 8.40 17.90 1.47
CA SER A 469 8.78 18.57 2.72
C SER A 469 10.21 19.13 2.61
N ARG A 470 10.40 20.38 3.07
CA ARG A 470 11.72 20.95 3.47
C ARG A 470 12.70 21.47 2.40
N ARG A 471 12.31 21.81 1.16
CA ARG A 471 13.30 22.29 0.16
C ARG A 471 13.12 23.71 -0.41
N ASN A 472 11.96 24.36 -0.21
CA ASN A 472 11.82 25.78 -0.57
C ASN A 472 10.94 26.54 0.46
N PRO A 473 11.49 27.48 1.25
CA PRO A 473 10.73 28.25 2.24
C PRO A 473 9.76 29.27 1.62
N ASN A 474 9.90 29.58 0.33
CA ASN A 474 9.08 30.57 -0.39
C ASN A 474 7.89 29.94 -1.14
N ARG A 475 7.54 28.67 -0.89
CA ARG A 475 6.37 28.02 -1.50
C ARG A 475 5.08 28.74 -1.09
N LYS A 476 4.16 28.91 -2.06
CA LYS A 476 2.86 29.56 -1.81
C LYS A 476 1.98 28.80 -0.81
N SER A 477 2.11 27.47 -0.74
CA SER A 477 1.45 26.62 0.26
C SER A 477 1.80 27.04 1.69
N ILE A 478 3.09 27.23 1.99
CA ILE A 478 3.59 27.66 3.30
C ILE A 478 3.06 29.05 3.64
N LYS A 479 3.14 29.98 2.68
CA LYS A 479 2.66 31.35 2.86
C LYS A 479 1.15 31.36 3.15
N TRP A 480 0.36 30.67 2.33
CA TRP A 480 -1.10 30.58 2.50
C TRP A 480 -1.47 29.97 3.86
N CYS A 481 -0.83 28.88 4.26
CA CYS A 481 -1.06 28.25 5.56
C CYS A 481 -0.74 29.18 6.73
N LYS A 482 0.37 29.93 6.64
CA LYS A 482 0.76 30.91 7.66
C LYS A 482 -0.27 32.05 7.75
N ASP A 483 -0.71 32.57 6.61
CA ASP A 483 -1.68 33.68 6.54
C ASP A 483 -3.07 33.26 7.05
N ASN A 484 -3.43 31.97 6.93
CA ASN A 484 -4.71 31.41 7.37
C ASN A 484 -4.65 30.66 8.73
N GLN A 485 -3.51 30.70 9.41
CA GLN A 485 -3.28 30.00 10.70
C GLN A 485 -3.56 28.48 10.63
N CYS A 486 -3.21 27.87 9.49
CA CYS A 486 -3.39 26.45 9.24
C CYS A 486 -2.04 25.73 9.39
N PRO A 487 -1.83 24.89 10.42
CA PRO A 487 -0.57 24.20 10.64
C PRO A 487 -0.32 23.13 9.57
N MET A 488 0.93 22.95 9.17
CA MET A 488 1.35 21.93 8.20
C MET A 488 2.09 20.78 8.89
N PRO A 489 1.41 19.68 9.30
CA PRO A 489 2.05 18.46 9.76
C PRO A 489 3.21 18.05 8.85
N GLY A 490 4.37 17.76 9.45
CA GLY A 490 5.58 17.39 8.69
C GLY A 490 6.19 18.49 7.78
N ASN A 491 5.58 19.68 7.72
CA ASN A 491 5.79 20.70 6.68
C ASN A 491 5.55 20.16 5.25
N GLU A 492 4.59 19.25 5.12
CA GLU A 492 4.21 18.57 3.87
C GLU A 492 3.09 19.35 3.16
N ASP A 493 3.21 19.55 1.85
CA ASP A 493 2.21 20.31 1.07
C ASP A 493 0.83 19.66 1.08
N ALA A 494 0.75 18.32 1.14
CA ALA A 494 -0.52 17.61 1.19
C ALA A 494 -1.47 18.10 2.29
N TRP A 495 -0.94 18.47 3.46
CA TRP A 495 -1.76 19.05 4.53
C TRP A 495 -2.16 20.51 4.26
N ALA A 496 -1.40 21.28 3.48
CA ALA A 496 -1.87 22.58 3.02
C ALA A 496 -3.04 22.44 2.04
N PHE A 497 -3.03 21.41 1.19
CA PHE A 497 -4.14 21.09 0.30
C PHE A 497 -5.39 20.68 1.07
N THR A 498 -5.29 19.89 2.15
CA THR A 498 -6.45 19.53 2.97
C THR A 498 -7.13 20.76 3.55
N TRP A 499 -6.36 21.72 4.08
CA TRP A 499 -6.88 22.99 4.60
C TRP A 499 -7.53 23.84 3.53
N LYS A 500 -6.83 24.09 2.40
CA LYS A 500 -7.36 24.96 1.35
C LYS A 500 -8.60 24.37 0.68
N SER A 501 -8.70 23.05 0.60
CA SER A 501 -9.87 22.37 0.00
C SER A 501 -11.17 22.61 0.79
N LEU A 502 -11.10 22.89 2.09
CA LEU A 502 -12.29 23.30 2.87
C LEU A 502 -12.91 24.61 2.36
N ASN A 503 -12.14 25.48 1.69
CA ASN A 503 -12.66 26.72 1.09
C ASN A 503 -13.29 26.49 -0.29
N HIS A 504 -13.03 25.34 -0.92
CA HIS A 504 -13.51 24.99 -2.25
C HIS A 504 -14.58 23.90 -2.23
N VAL A 505 -14.81 23.24 -1.10
CA VAL A 505 -15.90 22.28 -0.95
C VAL A 505 -17.20 23.03 -0.63
N LYS A 506 -18.30 22.62 -1.25
CA LYS A 506 -19.64 23.12 -0.89
C LYS A 506 -20.04 22.59 0.49
N LYS A 507 -20.98 23.29 1.13
CA LYS A 507 -21.62 22.80 2.35
C LYS A 507 -22.23 21.41 2.12
N GLY A 508 -21.83 20.44 2.93
CA GLY A 508 -22.24 19.03 2.79
C GLY A 508 -21.51 18.23 1.71
N GLY A 509 -20.57 18.85 0.99
CA GLY A 509 -19.66 18.15 0.08
C GLY A 509 -18.56 17.40 0.82
N LEU A 510 -17.86 16.51 0.10
CA LEU A 510 -16.81 15.66 0.65
C LEU A 510 -15.48 15.86 -0.05
N ILE A 511 -14.41 15.74 0.72
CA ILE A 511 -13.02 15.78 0.31
C ILE A 511 -12.41 14.40 0.61
N SER A 512 -11.67 13.82 -0.34
CA SER A 512 -11.03 12.52 -0.20
C SER A 512 -9.58 12.59 -0.69
N PHE A 513 -8.61 12.54 0.22
CA PHE A 513 -7.20 12.66 -0.14
C PHE A 513 -6.35 11.51 0.37
N LEU A 514 -5.39 11.10 -0.47
CA LEU A 514 -4.21 10.36 -0.05
C LEU A 514 -3.18 11.33 0.53
N VAL A 515 -2.80 11.11 1.79
CA VAL A 515 -1.90 12.00 2.54
C VAL A 515 -0.80 11.21 3.27
N PRO A 516 0.35 11.83 3.58
CA PRO A 516 1.37 11.19 4.40
C PRO A 516 0.85 10.86 5.81
N ALA A 517 0.88 9.58 6.19
CA ALA A 517 0.41 9.14 7.50
C ALA A 517 1.33 9.60 8.64
N MET A 518 2.64 9.60 8.41
CA MET A 518 3.62 9.91 9.47
C MET A 518 3.46 11.32 10.03
N GLY A 519 3.32 12.32 9.16
CA GLY A 519 3.27 13.72 9.54
C GLY A 519 2.11 14.03 10.49
N PHE A 520 0.96 13.41 10.27
CA PHE A 520 -0.28 13.71 11.00
C PHE A 520 -0.76 12.61 11.93
N LEU A 521 -0.83 11.34 11.51
CA LEU A 521 -1.42 10.29 12.34
C LEU A 521 -0.53 9.93 13.54
N HIS A 522 0.79 9.85 13.33
CA HIS A 522 1.70 9.24 14.30
C HIS A 522 2.61 10.24 15.02
N ASN A 523 2.98 11.36 14.38
CA ASN A 523 3.94 12.31 14.95
C ASN A 523 3.31 13.12 16.12
N PRO A 524 3.87 13.06 17.35
CA PRO A 524 3.38 13.83 18.49
C PRO A 524 3.47 15.34 18.29
N LYS A 525 4.43 15.84 17.50
CA LYS A 525 4.61 17.28 17.23
C LYS A 525 3.45 17.90 16.45
N SER A 526 2.63 17.08 15.81
CA SER A 526 1.48 17.51 15.00
C SER A 526 0.16 17.43 15.77
N PHE A 527 0.18 17.20 17.09
CA PHE A 527 -1.03 17.06 17.90
C PHE A 527 -1.95 18.28 17.78
N ASN A 528 -1.42 19.50 17.92
CA ASN A 528 -2.21 20.72 17.78
C ASN A 528 -2.85 20.85 16.39
N ALA A 529 -2.15 20.38 15.35
CA ALA A 529 -2.68 20.36 13.99
C ALA A 529 -3.83 19.36 13.84
N ARG A 530 -3.73 18.18 14.47
CA ARG A 530 -4.81 17.19 14.53
C ARG A 530 -6.03 17.73 15.24
N ALA A 531 -5.85 18.29 16.44
CA ALA A 531 -6.94 18.86 17.24
C ALA A 531 -7.70 19.95 16.46
N LEU A 532 -6.98 20.87 15.82
CA LEU A 532 -7.60 21.90 14.97
C LEU A 532 -8.30 21.31 13.74
N PHE A 533 -7.77 20.23 13.16
CA PHE A 533 -8.34 19.62 11.96
C PHE A 533 -9.69 18.98 12.27
N VAL A 534 -9.83 18.23 13.36
CA VAL A 534 -11.13 17.66 13.77
C VAL A 534 -12.13 18.70 14.28
N GLU A 535 -11.68 19.92 14.60
CA GLU A 535 -12.56 21.05 14.88
C GLU A 535 -13.12 21.67 13.60
N LYS A 536 -12.26 21.96 12.61
CA LYS A 536 -12.64 22.63 11.36
C LYS A 536 -13.22 21.69 10.30
N ALA A 537 -12.81 20.43 10.30
CA ALA A 537 -13.21 19.42 9.33
C ALA A 537 -13.93 18.26 10.02
N LYS A 538 -15.09 17.88 9.50
CA LYS A 538 -15.84 16.71 9.96
C LYS A 538 -15.32 15.49 9.21
N ILE A 539 -14.47 14.72 9.86
CA ILE A 539 -13.86 13.51 9.30
C ILE A 539 -14.87 12.36 9.33
N ALA A 540 -15.15 11.75 8.18
CA ALA A 540 -15.99 10.57 8.10
C ALA A 540 -15.16 9.29 8.31
N ARG A 541 -14.03 9.18 7.59
CA ARG A 541 -13.21 7.97 7.56
C ARG A 541 -11.72 8.28 7.44
N ILE A 542 -10.90 7.51 8.14
CA ILE A 542 -9.45 7.46 7.98
C ILE A 542 -9.06 6.00 7.76
N ILE A 543 -8.45 5.71 6.61
CA ILE A 543 -7.83 4.40 6.35
C ILE A 543 -6.32 4.57 6.42
N ASN A 544 -5.68 3.94 7.41
CA ASN A 544 -4.26 4.03 7.66
C ASN A 544 -3.52 2.86 6.98
N PHE A 545 -2.87 3.15 5.86
CA PHE A 545 -2.09 2.18 5.08
C PHE A 545 -0.62 2.10 5.50
N SER A 546 -0.26 2.54 6.71
CA SER A 546 1.12 2.51 7.21
C SER A 546 1.79 1.13 7.11
N ASP A 547 1.04 0.05 7.31
CA ASP A 547 1.56 -1.31 7.21
C ASP A 547 1.78 -1.77 5.75
N LEU A 548 1.10 -1.14 4.78
CA LEU A 548 1.17 -1.45 3.35
C LEU A 548 2.20 -0.60 2.59
N ARG A 549 2.96 0.27 3.28
CA ARG A 549 3.77 1.36 2.68
C ARG A 549 4.74 0.95 1.56
N PHE A 550 5.23 -0.29 1.57
CA PHE A 550 6.16 -0.79 0.55
C PHE A 550 5.45 -1.50 -0.62
N GLN A 551 4.15 -1.75 -0.50
CA GLN A 551 3.36 -2.52 -1.45
C GLN A 551 2.43 -1.62 -2.27
N LEU A 552 2.10 -0.43 -1.76
CA LEU A 552 1.21 0.51 -2.44
C LEU A 552 1.86 1.18 -3.65
N PHE A 553 2.91 1.97 -3.45
CA PHE A 553 3.51 2.81 -4.49
C PHE A 553 4.79 2.19 -5.05
N GLY A 554 4.92 2.12 -6.38
CA GLY A 554 6.16 1.69 -7.03
C GLY A 554 7.31 2.65 -6.73
N GLY A 555 8.30 2.20 -5.95
CA GLY A 555 9.52 2.96 -5.61
C GLY A 555 9.36 4.02 -4.51
N ALA A 556 8.16 4.25 -3.99
CA ALA A 556 7.95 5.09 -2.81
C ALA A 556 7.98 4.25 -1.55
N THR A 557 8.49 4.82 -0.47
CA THR A 557 8.48 4.15 0.84
C THR A 557 7.63 4.90 1.86
N SER A 558 7.09 6.09 1.58
CA SER A 558 6.41 6.86 2.63
C SER A 558 5.09 6.20 3.09
N PRO A 559 4.83 6.12 4.40
CA PRO A 559 3.53 5.67 4.93
C PRO A 559 2.39 6.59 4.50
N THR A 560 1.25 5.99 4.14
CA THR A 560 0.12 6.70 3.51
C THR A 560 -1.17 6.48 4.28
N ALA A 561 -2.08 7.45 4.23
CA ALA A 561 -3.46 7.31 4.70
C ALA A 561 -4.44 7.90 3.68
N LEU A 562 -5.63 7.32 3.59
CA LEU A 562 -6.80 7.94 2.96
C LEU A 562 -7.62 8.65 4.04
N VAL A 563 -7.97 9.91 3.82
CA VAL A 563 -8.85 10.67 4.72
C VAL A 563 -10.03 11.21 3.93
N ILE A 564 -11.24 10.84 4.36
CA ILE A 564 -12.52 11.36 3.82
C ILE A 564 -13.12 12.30 4.86
N PHE A 565 -13.36 13.55 4.47
CA PHE A 565 -13.81 14.60 5.38
C PHE A 565 -14.61 15.68 4.65
N GLY A 566 -15.41 16.45 5.37
CA GLY A 566 -16.09 17.65 4.86
C GLY A 566 -15.91 18.84 5.79
N GLU A 567 -16.55 19.96 5.48
CA GLU A 567 -16.62 21.11 6.38
C GLU A 567 -17.34 20.73 7.69
N ASN A 568 -16.75 21.07 8.85
CA ASN A 568 -17.45 20.94 10.12
C ASN A 568 -18.31 22.17 10.39
N THR A 569 -19.62 22.03 10.19
CA THR A 569 -20.59 23.10 10.46
C THR A 569 -21.00 23.20 11.94
N SER A 570 -20.63 22.21 12.75
CA SER A 570 -20.88 22.17 14.21
C SER A 570 -19.60 21.78 14.98
N PRO A 571 -18.62 22.70 15.17
CA PRO A 571 -17.33 22.40 15.79
C PRO A 571 -17.39 21.85 17.23
N SER A 572 -18.48 22.15 17.95
CA SER A 572 -18.74 21.70 19.31
C SER A 572 -19.17 20.23 19.40
N ASP A 573 -19.72 19.68 18.32
CA ASP A 573 -20.36 18.37 18.37
C ASP A 573 -19.31 17.25 18.35
N VAL A 574 -19.44 16.31 19.28
CA VAL A 574 -18.67 15.07 19.23
C VAL A 574 -19.29 14.18 18.16
N TYR A 575 -18.48 13.74 17.21
CA TYR A 575 -18.92 12.86 16.13
C TYR A 575 -18.01 11.65 16.04
N SER A 576 -18.53 10.59 15.44
CA SER A 576 -17.81 9.34 15.25
C SER A 576 -17.02 9.36 13.94
N ILE A 577 -15.83 8.76 13.96
CA ILE A 577 -14.90 8.65 12.84
C ILE A 577 -14.60 7.17 12.63
N GLU A 578 -14.78 6.68 11.42
CA GLU A 578 -14.34 5.34 11.05
C GLU A 578 -12.82 5.31 10.89
N TYR A 579 -12.13 4.42 11.62
CA TYR A 579 -10.68 4.27 11.59
C TYR A 579 -10.30 2.84 11.22
N TRP A 580 -9.69 2.69 10.03
CA TRP A 580 -9.39 1.39 9.44
C TRP A 580 -7.87 1.18 9.34
N THR A 581 -7.37 0.02 9.78
CA THR A 581 -5.93 -0.31 9.78
C THR A 581 -5.65 -1.63 9.08
N PRO A 582 -5.81 -1.71 7.74
CA PRO A 582 -5.52 -2.94 7.01
C PRO A 582 -4.07 -3.38 7.21
N LYS A 583 -3.88 -4.69 7.33
CA LYS A 583 -2.58 -5.33 7.49
C LYS A 583 -2.11 -5.88 6.17
N ALA A 584 -0.80 -5.84 5.95
CA ALA A 584 -0.23 -6.39 4.74
C ALA A 584 -0.52 -7.89 4.68
N ASP A 585 -0.93 -8.33 3.50
CA ASP A 585 -1.19 -9.72 3.19
C ASP A 585 -0.77 -10.04 1.76
N LEU A 586 -0.98 -11.29 1.36
CA LEU A 586 -0.64 -11.77 0.01
C LEU A 586 -1.59 -11.25 -1.07
N ASN A 587 -2.84 -10.94 -0.72
CA ASN A 587 -3.88 -10.50 -1.67
C ASN A 587 -3.52 -9.16 -2.32
N LEU A 588 -2.90 -8.26 -1.56
CA LEU A 588 -2.52 -6.95 -2.09
C LEU A 588 -1.43 -7.04 -3.17
N GLN A 589 -0.44 -7.92 -3.00
CA GLN A 589 0.68 -8.01 -3.94
C GLN A 589 0.25 -8.48 -5.33
N LEU A 590 -0.73 -9.39 -5.39
CA LEU A 590 -1.05 -10.12 -6.62
C LEU A 590 -2.38 -9.68 -7.23
N LYS A 591 -3.40 -9.44 -6.41
CA LYS A 591 -4.77 -9.11 -6.86
C LYS A 591 -5.12 -7.65 -6.69
N ARG A 592 -4.24 -6.91 -6.01
CA ARG A 592 -4.52 -5.53 -5.62
C ARG A 592 -5.76 -5.41 -4.73
N ASN A 593 -6.07 -6.43 -3.94
CA ASN A 593 -7.16 -6.45 -2.97
C ASN A 593 -6.61 -6.24 -1.55
N ILE A 594 -7.28 -5.42 -0.73
CA ILE A 594 -6.87 -5.10 0.63
C ILE A 594 -7.76 -5.86 1.61
N THR A 595 -7.18 -6.81 2.32
CA THR A 595 -7.91 -7.54 3.35
C THR A 595 -7.90 -6.77 4.67
N ILE A 596 -9.04 -6.77 5.38
CA ILE A 596 -9.18 -6.15 6.70
C ILE A 596 -9.96 -7.09 7.62
N SER A 597 -9.52 -7.24 8.87
CA SER A 597 -10.29 -7.97 9.88
C SER A 597 -11.32 -7.03 10.52
N SER A 598 -12.45 -7.56 11.00
CA SER A 598 -13.48 -6.78 11.71
C SER A 598 -12.91 -5.93 12.84
N ARG A 599 -11.89 -6.43 13.55
CA ARG A 599 -11.19 -5.71 14.62
C ARG A 599 -10.33 -4.54 14.16
N ASP A 600 -9.83 -4.58 12.92
CA ASP A 600 -9.03 -3.51 12.33
C ASP A 600 -9.91 -2.37 11.79
N ARG A 601 -11.24 -2.51 11.91
CA ARG A 601 -12.26 -1.51 11.59
C ARG A 601 -12.93 -1.03 12.86
N VAL A 602 -12.42 0.08 13.41
CA VAL A 602 -12.94 0.64 14.67
C VAL A 602 -13.57 2.00 14.45
N SER A 603 -14.41 2.38 15.41
CA SER A 603 -15.02 3.71 15.45
C SER A 603 -14.35 4.51 16.58
N ILE A 604 -13.86 5.72 16.27
CA ILE A 604 -13.22 6.60 17.26
C ILE A 604 -13.96 7.92 17.35
N SER A 605 -14.04 8.50 18.55
CA SER A 605 -14.70 9.80 18.71
C SER A 605 -13.77 10.94 18.28
N SER A 606 -14.34 12.01 17.73
CA SER A 606 -13.58 13.24 17.43
C SER A 606 -12.91 13.81 18.68
N ASN A 607 -13.51 13.66 19.87
CA ASN A 607 -12.93 14.08 21.13
C ASN A 607 -11.68 13.28 21.53
N GLU A 608 -11.64 11.98 21.23
CA GLU A 608 -10.46 11.15 21.50
C GLU A 608 -9.24 11.63 20.70
N ILE A 609 -9.42 11.98 19.42
CA ILE A 609 -8.33 12.55 18.59
C ILE A 609 -7.90 13.93 19.12
N LYS A 610 -8.84 14.74 19.65
CA LYS A 610 -8.54 16.06 20.24
C LYS A 610 -7.72 15.96 21.52
N GLN A 611 -7.89 14.90 22.32
CA GLN A 611 -7.34 14.81 23.68
C GLN A 611 -6.14 13.85 23.77
N ASP A 612 -6.11 12.79 22.97
CA ASP A 612 -5.07 11.77 23.04
C ASP A 612 -4.30 11.64 21.72
N TYR A 613 -3.02 12.00 21.77
CA TYR A 613 -2.11 11.90 20.63
C TYR A 613 -1.77 10.43 20.28
N PHE A 614 -1.93 9.50 21.22
CA PHE A 614 -1.55 8.09 21.09
C PHE A 614 -2.66 7.21 20.51
N SER A 615 -3.91 7.65 20.61
CA SER A 615 -5.13 6.96 20.16
C SER A 615 -5.06 6.32 18.77
N LEU A 616 -4.43 6.99 17.80
CA LEU A 616 -4.31 6.46 16.42
C LEU A 616 -3.17 5.45 16.28
N LYS A 617 -2.05 5.66 16.98
CA LYS A 617 -0.88 4.77 16.91
C LYS A 617 -1.17 3.45 17.62
N SER A 618 -1.84 3.49 18.78
CA SER A 618 -2.23 2.28 19.51
C SER A 618 -3.02 1.32 18.63
N ARG A 619 -4.00 1.82 17.87
CA ARG A 619 -4.87 1.02 17.00
C ARG A 619 -4.17 0.40 15.79
N LEU A 620 -2.91 0.72 15.51
CA LEU A 620 -2.22 0.16 14.36
C LEU A 620 -1.88 -1.32 14.55
N TRP A 621 -1.24 -1.71 15.66
CA TRP A 621 -0.82 -3.10 15.92
C TRP A 621 -1.06 -3.53 17.37
N MET A 622 -1.57 -2.66 18.26
CA MET A 622 -1.81 -2.97 19.67
C MET A 622 -3.22 -3.57 19.83
N ARG A 623 -3.29 -4.86 20.11
CA ARG A 623 -4.54 -5.56 20.43
C ARG A 623 -5.01 -5.21 21.85
N PRO A 624 -6.25 -5.53 22.24
CA PRO A 624 -6.73 -5.30 23.60
C PRO A 624 -5.82 -5.91 24.69
N VAL A 625 -5.32 -7.13 24.47
CA VAL A 625 -4.36 -7.79 25.36
C VAL A 625 -3.02 -7.03 25.44
N ASP A 626 -2.51 -6.53 24.31
CA ASP A 626 -1.31 -5.68 24.29
C ASP A 626 -1.56 -4.37 25.04
N GLN A 627 -2.76 -3.78 24.93
CA GLN A 627 -3.12 -2.54 25.60
C GLN A 627 -3.16 -2.69 27.13
N LYS A 628 -3.66 -3.82 27.64
CA LYS A 628 -3.63 -4.14 29.09
C LYS A 628 -2.19 -4.18 29.59
N LEU A 629 -1.32 -4.96 28.94
CA LEU A 629 0.10 -5.05 29.28
C LEU A 629 0.83 -3.71 29.15
N TYR A 630 0.55 -2.95 28.08
CA TYR A 630 1.16 -1.65 27.87
C TYR A 630 0.81 -0.65 28.98
N LYS A 631 -0.45 -0.66 29.45
CA LYS A 631 -0.90 0.18 30.58
C LYS A 631 -0.22 -0.23 31.89
N TYR A 632 -0.13 -1.53 32.17
CA TYR A 632 0.59 -2.05 33.33
C TYR A 632 2.04 -1.57 33.33
N LEU A 633 2.77 -1.79 32.23
CA LEU A 633 4.16 -1.35 32.10
C LEU A 633 4.31 0.17 32.15
N SER A 634 3.34 0.92 31.62
CA SER A 634 3.35 2.39 31.66
C SER A 634 3.13 2.98 33.06
N SER A 635 2.77 2.16 34.05
CA SER A 635 2.61 2.59 35.44
C SER A 635 3.94 2.75 36.18
N PHE A 636 5.02 2.11 35.69
CA PHE A 636 6.35 2.25 36.25
C PHE A 636 6.97 3.62 35.95
N GLU A 637 8.00 3.98 36.72
CA GLU A 637 8.85 5.15 36.45
C GLU A 637 9.41 5.10 35.02
N ARG A 638 9.53 6.26 34.37
CA ARG A 638 10.05 6.39 33.01
C ARG A 638 11.53 6.74 33.05
N LEU A 639 12.27 6.36 32.00
CA LEU A 639 13.66 6.80 31.85
C LEU A 639 13.81 8.33 31.91
N GLY A 640 12.86 9.11 31.40
CA GLY A 640 12.86 10.58 31.46
C GLY A 640 12.72 11.19 32.86
N ASP A 641 12.28 10.41 33.85
CA ASP A 641 12.10 10.88 35.21
C ASP A 641 13.46 11.11 35.87
N PHE A 642 14.46 10.26 35.61
CA PHE A 642 15.83 10.41 36.12
C PHE A 642 16.90 10.75 35.06
N ILE A 643 16.69 10.46 33.77
CA ILE A 643 17.62 10.81 32.68
C ILE A 643 17.19 12.11 32.00
N LYS A 644 18.04 13.14 32.03
CA LYS A 644 17.72 14.45 31.45
C LYS A 644 18.38 14.68 30.08
N PRO A 645 17.71 15.31 29.10
CA PRO A 645 18.35 15.68 27.84
C PRO A 645 19.39 16.78 28.02
N PHE A 646 20.59 16.60 27.47
CA PHE A 646 21.72 17.52 27.62
C PHE A 646 21.43 18.98 27.16
N LYS A 647 20.56 19.16 26.15
CA LYS A 647 20.25 20.49 25.59
C LYS A 647 19.25 21.33 26.39
N SER A 648 18.54 20.72 27.35
CA SER A 648 17.51 21.39 28.17
C SER A 648 18.09 22.01 29.45
N SER A 649 19.30 21.63 29.82
CA SER A 649 20.02 22.17 30.97
C SER A 649 20.85 23.38 30.54
N ASN A 650 20.28 24.58 30.66
CA ASN A 650 20.96 25.87 30.44
C ASN A 650 22.17 26.13 31.38
N HIS A 651 22.58 25.14 32.20
CA HIS A 651 23.61 25.27 33.24
C HIS A 651 24.78 24.27 33.15
N ALA A 652 24.85 23.38 32.17
CA ALA A 652 25.93 22.38 32.11
C ALA A 652 27.24 22.87 31.48
N ALA A 653 27.49 24.18 31.43
CA ALA A 653 28.76 24.71 30.94
C ALA A 653 29.88 24.64 31.99
N ASN A 654 29.58 24.48 33.29
CA ASN A 654 30.59 24.64 34.34
C ASN A 654 30.61 23.63 35.48
N GLU A 655 29.74 22.62 35.52
CA GLU A 655 29.81 21.63 36.60
C GLU A 655 29.98 20.21 36.07
N LYS A 656 30.99 19.53 36.62
CA LYS A 656 31.17 18.07 36.62
C LYS A 656 30.04 17.41 37.42
N ASP A 657 28.80 17.81 37.15
CA ASP A 657 27.69 17.47 38.02
C ASP A 657 27.13 16.08 37.67
N VAL A 658 27.01 15.30 38.73
CA VAL A 658 27.05 13.84 38.76
C VAL A 658 25.63 13.29 38.54
N GLY A 659 25.09 13.47 37.32
CA GLY A 659 23.72 13.11 36.97
C GLY A 659 23.61 12.23 35.71
N TRP A 660 22.39 11.73 35.45
CA TRP A 660 22.09 10.98 34.24
C TRP A 660 21.71 11.90 33.10
N PHE A 661 22.46 11.86 32.00
CA PHE A 661 22.24 12.72 30.84
C PHE A 661 22.21 11.94 29.54
N ILE A 662 21.30 12.30 28.64
CA ILE A 662 21.22 11.74 27.30
C ILE A 662 21.46 12.79 26.21
N GLY A 663 22.20 12.39 25.18
CA GLY A 663 22.40 13.22 23.99
C GLY A 663 22.89 12.42 22.78
N GLN A 664 22.83 13.06 21.60
CA GLN A 664 23.27 12.48 20.34
C GLN A 664 24.74 12.79 20.04
N GLY A 665 25.38 11.92 19.26
CA GLY A 665 26.72 12.16 18.71
C GLY A 665 26.80 13.36 17.75
N PHE A 666 27.99 13.63 17.21
CA PHE A 666 28.21 14.77 16.32
C PHE A 666 27.60 14.51 14.94
N GLN A 667 27.35 15.58 14.18
CA GLN A 667 26.92 15.48 12.79
C GLN A 667 28.06 15.95 11.87
N PRO A 668 28.58 15.10 10.97
CA PRO A 668 29.69 15.48 10.10
C PRO A 668 29.32 16.63 9.18
N PHE A 669 30.31 17.45 8.82
CA PHE A 669 30.17 18.50 7.82
C PHE A 669 30.50 17.94 6.43
N ASN A 670 29.64 18.19 5.43
CA ASN A 670 29.85 17.77 4.06
C ASN A 670 29.88 19.01 3.15
N ASP A 671 31.04 19.31 2.56
CA ASP A 671 31.32 20.56 1.84
C ASP A 671 30.41 20.82 0.62
N GLY A 672 29.79 19.78 0.05
CA GLY A 672 28.99 19.90 -1.19
C GLY A 672 27.48 20.10 -1.03
N ARG A 673 26.91 20.15 0.19
CA ARG A 673 25.44 20.11 0.39
C ARG A 673 24.86 21.06 1.46
N SER A 674 25.67 21.88 2.12
CA SER A 674 25.22 22.67 3.27
C SER A 674 25.41 24.16 3.05
N SER A 675 24.33 24.94 3.02
CA SER A 675 24.35 26.42 3.09
C SER A 675 24.71 26.95 4.50
N THR A 676 25.29 26.11 5.36
CA THR A 676 25.47 26.36 6.79
C THR A 676 26.94 26.44 7.14
N ILE A 677 27.34 27.41 7.96
CA ILE A 677 28.71 27.57 8.44
C ILE A 677 29.06 26.36 9.34
N PRO A 678 30.21 25.69 9.13
CA PRO A 678 30.63 24.59 9.99
C PRO A 678 30.94 25.08 11.42
N HIS A 679 30.69 24.22 12.41
CA HIS A 679 31.18 24.41 13.77
C HIS A 679 32.54 23.69 13.95
N ILE A 680 33.38 24.23 14.82
CA ILE A 680 34.67 23.60 15.20
C ILE A 680 34.48 22.84 16.52
N SER A 681 34.86 21.56 16.52
CA SER A 681 34.90 20.68 17.69
C SER A 681 36.28 20.01 17.78
N ASP A 682 37.04 20.32 18.83
CA ASP A 682 38.35 19.69 19.06
C ASP A 682 38.20 18.32 19.75
N GLU A 683 37.05 18.06 20.37
CA GLU A 683 36.78 16.79 21.06
C GLU A 683 36.55 15.62 20.10
N VAL A 684 36.04 15.85 18.87
CA VAL A 684 35.81 14.77 17.90
C VAL A 684 37.09 14.13 17.36
N VAL A 685 38.23 14.84 17.38
CA VAL A 685 39.52 14.32 16.90
C VAL A 685 40.38 13.73 18.03
N LYS A 686 39.95 13.90 19.29
CA LYS A 686 40.72 13.51 20.49
C LYS A 686 40.59 12.04 20.86
N TYR A 687 39.42 11.44 20.57
CA TYR A 687 39.11 10.06 20.95
C TYR A 687 38.86 9.18 19.73
N PRO A 688 39.00 7.84 19.85
CA PRO A 688 38.67 6.90 18.78
C PRO A 688 37.22 7.06 18.28
N TYR A 689 37.02 7.03 16.96
CA TYR A 689 35.71 7.13 16.34
C TYR A 689 35.07 5.75 16.17
N LEU A 690 33.85 5.61 16.69
CA LEU A 690 33.01 4.42 16.52
C LEU A 690 32.04 4.59 15.33
N PRO A 691 32.23 3.86 14.22
CA PRO A 691 31.23 3.73 13.18
C PRO A 691 29.97 3.03 13.72
N VAL A 692 28.80 3.45 13.24
CA VAL A 692 27.50 2.91 13.68
C VAL A 692 27.41 1.39 13.47
N GLN A 693 27.96 0.90 12.36
CA GLN A 693 27.96 -0.53 12.01
C GLN A 693 28.83 -1.36 12.98
N SER A 694 29.81 -0.73 13.63
CA SER A 694 30.73 -1.37 14.57
C SER A 694 30.25 -1.32 16.03
N LEU A 695 29.05 -0.75 16.29
CA LEU A 695 28.45 -0.84 17.61
C LEU A 695 28.25 -2.32 17.97
N GLU A 696 28.70 -2.75 19.15
CA GLU A 696 28.45 -4.08 19.70
C GLU A 696 27.19 -4.09 20.59
N MET A 697 26.75 -5.27 21.04
CA MET A 697 25.67 -5.40 22.05
C MET A 697 26.28 -5.72 23.40
N LEU A 698 25.59 -5.33 24.48
CA LEU A 698 25.97 -5.52 25.88
C LEU A 698 27.20 -4.72 26.32
N TYR A 699 28.30 -4.79 25.58
CA TYR A 699 29.55 -4.11 25.89
C TYR A 699 30.28 -3.63 24.63
N GLN A 700 30.85 -2.42 24.65
CA GLN A 700 31.59 -1.84 23.51
C GLN A 700 33.10 -1.78 23.80
N LYS A 701 33.90 -2.39 22.92
CA LYS A 701 35.37 -2.33 22.95
C LYS A 701 35.91 -1.12 22.19
N SER A 702 37.09 -0.64 22.58
CA SER A 702 37.76 0.54 21.99
C SER A 702 39.13 0.35 21.29
N PRO A 703 39.91 -0.75 21.42
CA PRO A 703 41.37 -0.69 21.22
C PRO A 703 41.87 -0.53 19.76
N THR A 704 41.04 -0.65 18.73
CA THR A 704 41.48 -0.66 17.31
C THR A 704 40.96 0.49 16.45
N LEU A 705 40.20 1.42 17.03
CA LEU A 705 39.52 2.49 16.30
C LEU A 705 40.41 3.73 16.14
N LYS A 706 40.38 4.35 14.95
CA LYS A 706 41.08 5.62 14.69
C LYS A 706 40.20 6.82 15.07
N PRO A 707 40.77 7.98 15.46
CA PRO A 707 39.99 9.20 15.67
C PRO A 707 39.32 9.71 14.40
N TRP A 708 38.34 10.60 14.56
CA TRP A 708 37.72 11.30 13.44
C TRP A 708 38.72 12.23 12.75
N SER A 709 38.58 12.45 11.45
CA SER A 709 39.61 13.10 10.62
C SER A 709 39.53 14.62 10.54
N SER A 710 38.41 15.24 10.97
CA SER A 710 38.20 16.69 10.82
C SER A 710 37.51 17.30 12.04
N THR A 711 38.00 18.45 12.50
CA THR A 711 37.36 19.25 13.56
C THR A 711 36.10 19.97 13.07
N HIS A 712 35.87 20.04 11.75
CA HIS A 712 34.70 20.69 11.17
C HIS A 712 33.49 19.76 11.20
N VAL A 713 32.46 20.18 11.92
CA VAL A 713 31.22 19.43 12.10
C VAL A 713 30.02 20.33 11.84
N ARG A 714 28.95 19.77 11.29
CA ARG A 714 27.68 20.47 11.15
C ARG A 714 27.01 20.71 12.51
N ARG A 715 27.20 19.80 13.46
CA ARG A 715 26.75 19.93 14.86
C ARG A 715 27.74 19.22 15.78
N LYS A 716 28.11 19.87 16.88
CA LYS A 716 29.03 19.32 17.89
C LYS A 716 28.51 18.07 18.61
N GLY A 717 27.18 17.94 18.77
CA GLY A 717 26.58 16.83 19.50
C GLY A 717 26.78 16.95 21.02
N PHE A 718 26.77 15.84 21.73
CA PHE A 718 26.98 15.75 23.19
C PHE A 718 28.46 15.51 23.52
N GLU A 719 29.30 16.53 23.33
CA GLU A 719 30.77 16.44 23.48
C GLU A 719 31.21 15.92 24.85
N ALA A 720 30.53 16.35 25.93
CA ALA A 720 30.84 15.93 27.29
C ALA A 720 30.75 14.41 27.52
N SER A 721 30.01 13.68 26.66
CA SER A 721 29.93 12.22 26.74
C SER A 721 31.16 11.49 26.19
N TYR A 722 31.96 12.11 25.31
CA TYR A 722 33.00 11.39 24.57
C TYR A 722 34.10 10.84 25.48
N GLY A 723 34.49 11.60 26.51
CA GLY A 723 35.49 11.19 27.51
C GLY A 723 34.96 10.38 28.70
N GLN A 724 33.64 10.17 28.83
CA GLN A 724 33.03 9.57 30.03
C GLN A 724 32.56 8.13 29.82
N LYS A 725 32.33 7.39 30.91
CA LYS A 725 31.58 6.13 30.84
C LYS A 725 30.14 6.40 30.44
N LYS A 726 29.59 5.53 29.60
CA LYS A 726 28.31 5.76 28.93
C LYS A 726 27.67 4.46 28.48
N ILE A 727 26.37 4.51 28.25
CA ILE A 727 25.63 3.50 27.49
C ILE A 727 25.45 4.08 26.09
N LEU A 728 25.94 3.37 25.08
CA LEU A 728 25.73 3.73 23.67
C LEU A 728 24.50 3.02 23.15
N ILE A 729 23.64 3.74 22.44
CA ILE A 729 22.34 3.25 21.97
C ILE A 729 22.16 3.65 20.51
N SER A 730 21.84 2.68 19.65
CA SER A 730 21.48 2.98 18.25
C SER A 730 20.09 3.59 18.15
N ARG A 731 19.93 4.62 17.33
CA ARG A 731 18.61 5.16 16.99
C ARG A 731 17.81 4.19 16.11
N GLY A 732 18.48 3.48 15.21
CA GLY A 732 17.84 2.48 14.34
C GLY A 732 17.67 1.15 15.07
N VAL A 733 16.54 0.50 14.88
CA VAL A 733 16.27 -0.85 15.38
C VAL A 733 16.86 -1.87 14.39
N GLY A 734 17.69 -2.79 14.88
CA GLY A 734 18.35 -3.79 14.04
C GLY A 734 17.36 -4.84 13.54
N THR A 735 17.14 -4.93 12.22
CA THR A 735 16.14 -5.83 11.62
C THR A 735 16.56 -7.31 11.61
N SER A 736 17.85 -7.62 11.78
CA SER A 736 18.32 -9.02 11.84
C SER A 736 18.23 -9.63 13.24
N GLN A 737 18.35 -8.80 14.28
CA GLN A 737 18.43 -9.24 15.68
C GLN A 737 17.15 -8.96 16.46
N MET A 738 16.25 -8.13 15.92
CA MET A 738 14.96 -7.78 16.51
C MET A 738 15.09 -7.31 17.97
N ARG A 739 15.98 -6.34 18.20
CA ARG A 739 16.25 -5.72 19.52
C ARG A 739 16.62 -4.26 19.35
N LEU A 740 16.45 -3.44 20.39
CA LEU A 740 17.21 -2.18 20.44
C LEU A 740 18.66 -2.54 20.73
N LYS A 741 19.58 -1.77 20.14
CA LYS A 741 21.00 -2.07 20.23
C LYS A 741 21.65 -1.13 21.23
N ALA A 742 22.05 -1.66 22.39
CA ALA A 742 22.72 -0.90 23.44
C ALA A 742 24.00 -1.59 23.94
N ALA A 743 24.99 -0.80 24.32
CA ALA A 743 26.25 -1.29 24.87
C ALA A 743 26.77 -0.43 26.01
N TYR A 744 27.19 -1.09 27.09
CA TYR A 744 27.94 -0.45 28.16
C TYR A 744 29.36 -0.14 27.66
N CYS A 745 29.82 1.08 27.89
CA CYS A 745 31.10 1.57 27.39
C CYS A 745 31.83 2.33 28.51
N ASP A 746 32.99 1.84 28.91
CA ASP A 746 33.87 2.49 29.89
C ASP A 746 35.10 3.16 29.27
N SER A 747 35.24 3.08 27.95
CA SER A 747 36.33 3.67 27.18
C SER A 747 35.93 5.01 26.54
N PRO A 748 36.85 5.99 26.45
CA PRO A 748 36.62 7.22 25.69
C PRO A 748 36.44 6.95 24.19
N MET A 749 35.41 7.53 23.58
CA MET A 749 35.15 7.40 22.14
C MET A 749 34.17 8.46 21.63
N VAL A 750 34.30 8.80 20.36
CA VAL A 750 33.41 9.70 19.63
C VAL A 750 32.51 8.91 18.68
N PHE A 751 31.31 9.42 18.43
CA PHE A 751 30.31 8.76 17.61
C PHE A 751 29.40 9.78 16.93
N GLN A 752 28.78 9.37 15.83
CA GLN A 752 27.86 10.22 15.07
C GLN A 752 26.45 10.24 15.67
N HIS A 753 25.66 11.25 15.29
CA HIS A 753 24.27 11.52 15.70
C HIS A 753 23.25 10.39 15.47
N ILE A 754 23.63 9.30 14.79
CA ILE A 754 22.82 8.08 14.68
C ILE A 754 22.86 7.29 16.00
N LEU A 755 23.93 7.46 16.79
CA LEU A 755 24.04 6.94 18.15
C LEU A 755 23.68 8.00 19.19
N MET A 756 23.09 7.53 20.27
CA MET A 756 22.79 8.27 21.49
C MET A 756 23.70 7.75 22.60
N ALA A 757 24.12 8.63 23.51
CA ALA A 757 24.84 8.25 24.72
C ALA A 757 24.04 8.66 25.95
N VAL A 758 23.95 7.73 26.89
CA VAL A 758 23.50 7.97 28.27
C VAL A 758 24.73 7.95 29.17
N VAL A 759 25.08 9.12 29.71
CA VAL A 759 26.11 9.28 30.74
C VAL A 759 25.47 9.10 32.11
N PHE A 760 26.21 8.50 33.04
CA PHE A 760 25.72 8.17 34.38
C PHE A 760 26.81 8.36 35.46
N PRO A 761 26.42 8.55 36.73
CA PRO A 761 27.34 8.56 37.87
C PRO A 761 28.07 7.23 38.06
N GLU A 762 29.37 7.26 38.37
CA GLU A 762 30.15 6.03 38.63
C GLU A 762 29.54 5.15 39.73
N ARG A 763 28.98 5.78 40.78
CA ARG A 763 28.29 5.09 41.89
C ARG A 763 27.06 4.28 41.43
N GLU A 764 26.50 4.61 40.27
CA GLU A 764 25.34 3.95 39.66
C GLU A 764 25.70 3.04 38.49
N SER A 765 26.98 2.63 38.38
CA SER A 765 27.43 1.69 37.33
C SER A 765 26.60 0.39 37.28
N LYS A 766 26.14 -0.12 38.42
CA LYS A 766 25.24 -1.29 38.48
C LYS A 766 23.92 -1.03 37.76
N LYS A 767 23.24 0.08 38.09
CA LYS A 767 22.00 0.52 37.42
C LYS A 767 22.21 0.73 35.92
N ALA A 768 23.38 1.24 35.50
CA ALA A 768 23.72 1.39 34.09
C ALA A 768 23.86 0.05 33.35
N LYS A 769 24.38 -0.99 33.99
CA LYS A 769 24.43 -2.34 33.41
C LYS A 769 23.05 -2.97 33.30
N VAL A 770 22.20 -2.81 34.33
CA VAL A 770 20.80 -3.25 34.29
C VAL A 770 20.03 -2.54 33.17
N LEU A 771 20.19 -1.21 33.04
CA LEU A 771 19.61 -0.44 31.94
C LEU A 771 20.14 -0.91 30.57
N THR A 772 21.43 -1.22 30.47
CA THR A 772 22.01 -1.77 29.23
C THR A 772 21.36 -3.10 28.86
N ALA A 773 21.13 -3.99 29.83
CA ALA A 773 20.44 -5.25 29.61
C ALA A 773 18.97 -5.03 29.21
N TYR A 774 18.24 -4.16 29.92
CA TYR A 774 16.84 -3.83 29.60
C TYR A 774 16.72 -3.30 28.17
N LEU A 775 17.58 -2.37 27.76
CA LEU A 775 17.54 -1.83 26.40
C LEU A 775 17.81 -2.89 25.32
N ASN A 776 18.50 -4.00 25.63
CA ASN A 776 18.67 -5.11 24.69
C ASN A 776 17.58 -6.20 24.84
N SER A 777 16.63 -6.06 25.76
CA SER A 777 15.57 -7.07 25.98
C SER A 777 14.45 -7.01 24.94
N LYS A 778 13.77 -8.14 24.73
CA LYS A 778 12.55 -8.20 23.91
C LYS A 778 11.43 -7.32 24.46
N LEU A 779 11.34 -7.19 25.79
CA LEU A 779 10.35 -6.34 26.45
C LEU A 779 10.51 -4.86 26.08
N ALA A 780 11.73 -4.33 26.09
CA ALA A 780 12.00 -2.95 25.67
C ALA A 780 11.66 -2.72 24.20
N LEU A 781 11.97 -3.70 23.33
CA LEU A 781 11.60 -3.64 21.92
C LEU A 781 10.08 -3.62 21.74
N TRP A 782 9.36 -4.53 22.40
CA TRP A 782 7.91 -4.64 22.37
C TRP A 782 7.25 -3.32 22.79
N PHE A 783 7.69 -2.75 23.92
CA PHE A 783 7.17 -1.48 24.40
C PHE A 783 7.45 -0.34 23.42
N ALA A 784 8.65 -0.31 22.81
CA ALA A 784 9.00 0.67 21.79
C ALA A 784 8.18 0.53 20.50
N PHE A 785 7.87 -0.70 20.06
CA PHE A 785 7.08 -0.96 18.87
C PHE A 785 5.66 -0.38 18.97
N HIS A 786 5.02 -0.52 20.13
CA HIS A 786 3.70 0.06 20.38
C HIS A 786 3.78 1.55 20.72
N GLY A 787 4.75 1.97 21.55
CA GLY A 787 4.80 3.31 22.15
C GLY A 787 5.44 4.43 21.31
N THR A 788 6.24 4.10 20.30
CA THR A 788 6.93 5.10 19.47
C THR A 788 6.16 5.46 18.22
N ALA A 789 6.33 6.69 17.73
CA ALA A 789 5.60 7.20 16.58
C ALA A 789 6.01 6.53 15.27
N SER A 790 7.30 6.18 15.10
CA SER A 790 7.86 5.72 13.82
C SER A 790 7.96 4.20 13.70
N PHE A 791 8.14 3.48 14.81
CA PHE A 791 8.30 2.02 14.75
C PHE A 791 6.95 1.34 14.45
N GLY A 792 6.92 0.47 13.44
CA GLY A 792 5.72 -0.19 12.93
C GLY A 792 4.82 0.68 12.04
N SER A 793 5.07 1.98 11.95
CA SER A 793 4.31 2.92 11.11
C SER A 793 5.13 3.53 9.97
N GLY A 794 6.45 3.61 10.11
CA GLY A 794 7.40 4.25 9.21
C GLY A 794 8.81 3.63 9.29
N ARG A 795 9.85 4.44 9.54
CA ARG A 795 11.21 3.88 9.70
C ARG A 795 11.34 3.23 11.08
N PRO A 796 11.94 2.03 11.20
CA PRO A 796 12.14 1.39 12.50
C PRO A 796 13.25 2.13 13.27
N GLU A 797 12.88 3.21 13.94
CA GLU A 797 13.75 4.03 14.77
C GLU A 797 13.05 4.47 16.06
N VAL A 798 13.84 4.63 17.12
CA VAL A 798 13.42 5.15 18.42
C VAL A 798 14.15 6.46 18.67
N GLN A 799 13.43 7.59 18.66
CA GLN A 799 14.05 8.89 18.89
C GLN A 799 14.35 9.11 20.37
N GLN A 800 15.30 10.00 20.67
CA GLN A 800 15.71 10.30 22.05
C GLN A 800 14.52 10.61 22.99
N SER A 801 13.56 11.44 22.53
CA SER A 801 12.37 11.80 23.32
C SER A 801 11.40 10.63 23.54
N GLU A 802 11.45 9.62 22.68
CA GLU A 802 10.62 8.42 22.78
C GLU A 802 11.30 7.36 23.63
N LEU A 803 12.63 7.24 23.52
CA LEU A 803 13.46 6.40 24.38
C LEU A 803 13.22 6.75 25.86
N LEU A 804 13.14 8.04 26.18
CA LEU A 804 12.88 8.52 27.55
C LEU A 804 11.48 8.17 28.08
N LYS A 805 10.58 7.64 27.26
CA LYS A 805 9.25 7.17 27.70
C LYS A 805 9.23 5.70 28.10
N LEU A 806 10.32 4.95 27.85
CA LEU A 806 10.38 3.54 28.24
C LEU A 806 10.28 3.42 29.77
N PRO A 807 9.56 2.41 30.26
CA PRO A 807 9.44 2.14 31.68
C PRO A 807 10.72 1.50 32.22
N PHE A 808 11.08 1.86 33.45
CA PHE A 808 12.23 1.33 34.15
C PHE A 808 11.98 1.40 35.67
N PRO A 809 11.49 0.31 36.28
CA PRO A 809 11.27 0.22 37.72
C PRO A 809 12.50 0.68 38.52
N SER A 810 12.29 1.44 39.59
CA SER A 810 13.37 1.82 40.49
C SER A 810 13.72 0.66 41.41
N SER A 811 15.01 0.50 41.74
CA SER A 811 15.48 -0.57 42.62
C SER A 811 14.89 -0.52 44.05
N GLU A 812 14.31 0.62 44.44
CA GLU A 812 13.61 0.81 45.72
C GLU A 812 12.17 0.28 45.69
N ALA A 813 11.55 0.21 44.50
CA ALA A 813 10.21 -0.33 44.30
C ALA A 813 10.19 -1.86 44.14
N LEU A 814 11.37 -2.49 44.05
CA LEU A 814 11.53 -3.94 43.90
C LEU A 814 11.60 -4.64 45.26
N ASP A 815 11.04 -5.85 45.31
CA ASP A 815 11.22 -6.76 46.43
C ASP A 815 12.64 -7.38 46.45
N ASP A 816 12.91 -8.26 47.41
CA ASP A 816 14.22 -8.90 47.54
C ASP A 816 14.57 -9.79 46.32
N SER A 817 13.56 -10.30 45.61
CA SER A 817 13.75 -11.08 44.39
C SER A 817 14.26 -10.20 43.24
N GLY A 818 13.69 -9.00 43.08
CA GLY A 818 14.13 -8.03 42.07
C GLY A 818 15.58 -7.57 42.26
N LYS A 819 16.01 -7.39 43.52
CA LYS A 819 17.42 -7.06 43.82
C LYS A 819 18.39 -8.18 43.48
N GLU A 820 17.99 -9.44 43.60
CA GLU A 820 18.83 -10.57 43.20
C GLU A 820 18.92 -10.66 41.67
N ILE A 821 17.82 -10.43 40.97
CA ILE A 821 17.78 -10.34 39.50
C ILE A 821 18.75 -9.25 38.99
N GLU A 822 18.76 -8.07 39.61
CA GLU A 822 19.73 -7.00 39.25
C GLU A 822 21.19 -7.47 39.39
N LYS A 823 21.52 -8.22 40.45
CA LYS A 823 22.87 -8.75 40.65
C LYS A 823 23.23 -9.74 39.56
N GLU A 824 22.32 -10.65 39.19
CA GLU A 824 22.56 -11.63 38.13
C GLU A 824 22.78 -10.94 36.77
N ILE A 825 21.96 -9.94 36.43
CA ILE A 825 22.15 -9.14 35.22
C ILE A 825 23.51 -8.45 35.21
N VAL A 826 23.91 -7.84 36.34
CA VAL A 826 25.23 -7.19 36.46
C VAL A 826 26.36 -8.21 36.22
N GLN A 827 26.26 -9.42 36.78
CA GLN A 827 27.23 -10.49 36.56
C GLN A 827 27.30 -10.93 35.10
N ILE A 828 26.16 -11.00 34.39
CA ILE A 828 26.14 -11.31 32.95
C ILE A 828 26.91 -10.25 32.16
N ILE A 829 26.66 -8.95 32.40
CA ILE A 829 27.33 -7.87 31.68
C ILE A 829 28.83 -7.84 32.00
N ASP A 830 29.22 -8.00 33.28
CA ASP A 830 30.63 -8.04 33.68
C ASP A 830 31.37 -9.26 33.14
N GLY A 831 30.75 -10.44 33.20
CA GLY A 831 31.30 -11.66 32.62
C GLY A 831 31.46 -11.56 31.11
N PHE A 832 30.48 -10.97 30.42
CA PHE A 832 30.57 -10.70 28.99
C PHE A 832 31.72 -9.74 28.69
N LYS A 833 31.83 -8.62 29.42
CA LYS A 833 32.93 -7.67 29.31
C LYS A 833 34.29 -8.34 29.44
N GLU A 834 34.51 -9.13 30.50
CA GLU A 834 35.79 -9.81 30.74
C GLU A 834 36.18 -10.76 29.61
N LYS A 835 35.24 -11.58 29.14
CA LYS A 835 35.48 -12.50 28.02
C LYS A 835 35.76 -11.76 26.72
N SER A 836 34.96 -10.74 26.44
CA SER A 836 35.08 -9.92 25.25
C SER A 836 36.44 -9.17 25.21
N SER A 837 37.02 -8.84 26.37
CA SER A 837 38.36 -8.25 26.45
C SER A 837 39.50 -9.23 26.12
N LYS A 838 39.26 -10.55 26.21
CA LYS A 838 40.25 -11.62 26.01
C LYS A 838 40.13 -12.31 24.64
N MET A 839 38.94 -12.40 24.06
CA MET A 839 38.67 -13.03 22.76
C MET A 839 37.58 -12.27 21.96
N LEU A 840 37.53 -12.52 20.65
CA LEU A 840 36.36 -12.14 19.83
C LEU A 840 35.15 -12.96 20.32
N SER A 841 34.11 -12.25 20.77
CA SER A 841 32.86 -12.85 21.22
C SER A 841 32.12 -13.47 20.04
N SER A 842 31.76 -14.75 20.15
CA SER A 842 30.97 -15.43 19.11
C SER A 842 29.52 -14.96 19.12
N GLU A 843 28.85 -14.99 17.96
CA GLU A 843 27.43 -14.63 17.85
C GLU A 843 26.54 -15.49 18.76
N ASN A 844 26.85 -16.78 18.89
CA ASN A 844 26.14 -17.72 19.77
C ASN A 844 26.22 -17.31 21.25
N GLU A 845 27.37 -16.80 21.70
CA GLU A 845 27.56 -16.41 23.10
C GLU A 845 26.80 -15.14 23.45
N VAL A 846 26.73 -14.19 22.52
CA VAL A 846 25.89 -12.99 22.64
C VAL A 846 24.42 -13.39 22.74
N GLN A 847 23.96 -14.28 21.85
CA GLN A 847 22.59 -14.76 21.84
C GLN A 847 22.20 -15.46 23.15
N HIS A 848 23.06 -16.33 23.69
CA HIS A 848 22.84 -16.98 24.98
C HIS A 848 22.71 -15.98 26.15
N CYS A 849 23.53 -14.93 26.16
CA CYS A 849 23.41 -13.88 27.18
C CYS A 849 22.09 -13.11 27.04
N LEU A 850 21.66 -12.83 25.80
CA LEU A 850 20.41 -12.12 25.52
C LEU A 850 19.18 -12.92 25.92
N GLU A 851 19.18 -14.24 25.69
CA GLU A 851 18.08 -15.14 26.10
C GLU A 851 17.93 -15.17 27.64
N LYS A 852 19.05 -15.23 28.36
CA LYS A 852 19.04 -15.10 29.82
C LYS A 852 18.54 -13.74 30.28
N ILE A 853 18.98 -12.67 29.62
CA ILE A 853 18.51 -11.31 29.92
C ILE A 853 17.00 -11.19 29.71
N ASP A 854 16.42 -11.77 28.67
CA ASP A 854 14.97 -11.73 28.47
C ASP A 854 14.22 -12.40 29.62
N ALA A 855 14.63 -13.62 30.01
CA ALA A 855 14.00 -14.35 31.11
C ALA A 855 14.07 -13.56 32.44
N LEU A 856 15.23 -12.98 32.74
CA LEU A 856 15.43 -12.14 33.93
C LEU A 856 14.61 -10.85 33.85
N MET A 857 14.49 -10.23 32.67
CA MET A 857 13.69 -9.01 32.49
C MET A 857 12.20 -9.28 32.64
N TYR A 858 11.69 -10.43 32.18
CA TYR A 858 10.29 -10.80 32.42
C TYR A 858 10.00 -10.93 33.92
N GLN A 859 10.90 -11.55 34.68
CA GLN A 859 10.78 -11.63 36.14
C GLN A 859 10.93 -10.26 36.81
N TYR A 860 11.87 -9.43 36.34
CA TYR A 860 12.11 -8.08 36.86
C TYR A 860 10.88 -7.17 36.76
N PHE A 861 10.07 -7.34 35.70
CA PHE A 861 8.81 -6.61 35.51
C PHE A 861 7.57 -7.37 36.05
N GLY A 862 7.76 -8.56 36.62
CA GLY A 862 6.69 -9.37 37.20
C GLY A 862 5.67 -9.89 36.18
N LEU A 863 6.12 -10.26 34.97
CA LEU A 863 5.22 -10.70 33.89
C LEU A 863 4.73 -12.14 34.09
N SER A 864 3.45 -12.36 33.79
CA SER A 864 2.85 -13.71 33.75
C SER A 864 3.27 -14.51 32.51
N GLY A 865 2.97 -15.81 32.47
CA GLY A 865 3.24 -16.65 31.29
C GLY A 865 2.48 -16.21 30.04
N GLU A 866 1.27 -15.71 30.23
CA GLU A 866 0.40 -15.15 29.19
C GLU A 866 0.99 -13.84 28.65
N GLU A 867 1.42 -12.93 29.54
CA GLU A 867 2.06 -11.67 29.16
C GLU A 867 3.39 -11.89 28.44
N ILE A 868 4.19 -12.86 28.87
CA ILE A 868 5.40 -13.28 28.16
C ILE A 868 5.06 -13.77 26.75
N SER A 869 3.99 -14.56 26.60
CA SER A 869 3.54 -15.05 25.29
C SER A 869 3.12 -13.89 24.35
N ILE A 870 2.49 -12.84 24.89
CA ILE A 870 2.16 -11.62 24.15
C ILE A 870 3.43 -10.93 23.61
N VAL A 871 4.44 -10.76 24.46
CA VAL A 871 5.71 -10.13 24.10
C VAL A 871 6.45 -10.96 23.06
N GLU A 872 6.60 -12.27 23.32
CA GLU A 872 7.33 -13.20 22.46
C GLU A 872 6.69 -13.34 21.08
N ASP A 873 5.38 -13.54 21.00
CA ASP A 873 4.69 -13.67 19.71
C ASP A 873 4.83 -12.39 18.88
N THR A 874 4.72 -11.24 19.53
CA THR A 874 4.85 -9.94 18.87
C THR A 874 6.27 -9.75 18.32
N VAL A 875 7.30 -9.96 19.15
CA VAL A 875 8.70 -9.74 18.76
C VAL A 875 9.18 -10.74 17.72
N ASN A 876 8.81 -12.01 17.85
CA ASN A 876 9.30 -13.08 16.99
C ASN A 876 8.52 -13.19 15.67
N TYR A 877 7.24 -12.80 15.64
CA TYR A 877 6.38 -13.04 14.48
C TYR A 877 5.71 -11.78 13.92
N ILE A 878 5.20 -10.88 14.76
CA ILE A 878 4.47 -9.68 14.28
C ILE A 878 5.43 -8.61 13.76
N ILE A 879 6.43 -8.20 14.54
CA ILE A 879 7.35 -7.13 14.12
C ILE A 879 8.10 -7.50 12.83
N PRO A 880 8.64 -8.73 12.65
CA PRO A 880 9.27 -9.12 11.38
C PRO A 880 8.32 -9.15 10.18
N ALA A 881 7.02 -9.33 10.43
CA ALA A 881 6.00 -9.36 9.40
C ALA A 881 5.40 -8.00 9.10
N SER A 882 5.57 -7.01 10.00
CA SER A 882 5.10 -5.65 9.78
C SER A 882 5.83 -5.01 8.60
N GLN A 883 5.09 -4.27 7.77
CA GLN A 883 5.63 -3.57 6.60
C GLN A 883 6.50 -4.46 5.67
N PRO A 884 5.95 -5.56 5.13
CA PRO A 884 6.70 -6.43 4.24
C PRO A 884 6.98 -5.76 2.89
N HIS A 885 8.19 -5.94 2.38
CA HIS A 885 8.57 -5.44 1.06
C HIS A 885 7.88 -6.27 -0.03
N GLN A 886 7.80 -5.72 -1.25
CA GLN A 886 7.32 -6.48 -2.41
C GLN A 886 8.11 -7.78 -2.56
N ASN A 887 7.40 -8.88 -2.86
CA ASN A 887 7.96 -10.23 -3.02
C ASN A 887 8.41 -10.94 -1.75
N THR A 888 8.25 -10.34 -0.56
CA THR A 888 8.47 -11.01 0.72
C THR A 888 7.17 -11.65 1.21
N VAL A 889 7.27 -12.87 1.78
CA VAL A 889 6.15 -13.59 2.39
C VAL A 889 6.52 -13.84 3.87
N PRO A 890 6.04 -13.00 4.79
CA PRO A 890 6.20 -13.20 6.22
C PRO A 890 5.69 -14.56 6.71
N TYR A 891 6.33 -15.08 7.76
CA TYR A 891 5.97 -16.36 8.38
C TYR A 891 4.49 -16.43 8.80
N ILE A 892 3.94 -15.34 9.33
CA ILE A 892 2.57 -15.28 9.84
C ILE A 892 1.48 -15.43 8.77
N TRP A 893 1.83 -15.24 7.49
CA TRP A 893 0.88 -15.39 6.38
C TRP A 893 0.74 -16.86 5.92
N GLY A 894 1.68 -17.72 6.29
CA GLY A 894 1.66 -19.13 5.90
C GLY A 894 0.53 -19.91 6.57
N ALA A 895 0.25 -21.10 6.02
CA ALA A 895 -0.72 -22.02 6.59
C ALA A 895 -0.26 -22.58 7.94
N THR A 896 -1.23 -22.83 8.83
CA THR A 896 -1.00 -23.47 10.13
C THR A 896 -0.68 -24.96 10.00
N ASN A 897 0.24 -25.44 10.84
CA ASN A 897 0.44 -26.87 11.07
C ASN A 897 -0.36 -27.32 12.32
N LYS A 898 -0.32 -28.62 12.63
CA LYS A 898 -1.03 -29.18 13.81
C LYS A 898 -0.54 -28.55 15.11
N ASP A 899 0.77 -28.38 15.25
CA ASP A 899 1.40 -27.82 16.46
C ASP A 899 0.92 -26.39 16.74
N ASN A 900 0.83 -25.54 15.71
CA ASN A 900 0.30 -24.18 15.84
C ASN A 900 -1.12 -24.20 16.39
N ARG A 901 -1.98 -25.08 15.85
CA ARG A 901 -3.39 -25.16 16.25
C ARG A 901 -3.56 -25.74 17.65
N GLU A 902 -2.74 -26.73 18.00
CA GLU A 902 -2.74 -27.34 19.32
C GLU A 902 -2.26 -26.34 20.39
N GLU A 903 -1.20 -25.58 20.13
CA GLU A 903 -0.69 -24.55 21.04
C GLU A 903 -1.69 -23.40 21.24
N TYR A 904 -2.32 -22.94 20.16
CA TYR A 904 -3.43 -21.99 20.23
C TYR A 904 -4.58 -22.52 21.10
N ALA A 905 -5.06 -23.74 20.81
CA ALA A 905 -6.19 -24.32 21.52
C ALA A 905 -5.89 -24.52 23.01
N ARG A 906 -4.68 -24.96 23.34
CA ARG A 906 -4.22 -25.09 24.74
C ARG A 906 -4.23 -23.74 25.46
N SER A 907 -3.72 -22.69 24.81
CA SER A 907 -3.67 -21.34 25.39
C SER A 907 -5.09 -20.77 25.58
N LEU A 908 -5.98 -21.00 24.62
CA LEU A 908 -7.38 -20.55 24.67
C LEU A 908 -8.14 -21.24 25.81
N VAL A 909 -8.01 -22.57 25.91
CA VAL A 909 -8.66 -23.36 26.96
C VAL A 909 -8.14 -22.94 28.33
N SER A 910 -6.81 -22.85 28.50
CA SER A 910 -6.20 -22.45 29.77
C SER A 910 -6.68 -21.07 30.24
N GLU A 911 -6.83 -20.11 29.32
CA GLU A 911 -7.32 -18.77 29.67
C GLU A 911 -8.81 -18.79 30.03
N LEU A 912 -9.64 -19.52 29.29
CA LEU A 912 -11.08 -19.61 29.56
C LEU A 912 -11.38 -20.38 30.85
N GLU A 913 -10.60 -21.41 31.20
CA GLU A 913 -10.77 -22.18 32.44
C GLU A 913 -10.55 -21.33 33.70
N ASN A 914 -9.76 -20.26 33.62
CA ASN A 914 -9.63 -19.29 34.72
C ASN A 914 -10.95 -18.55 35.05
N TRP A 915 -11.92 -18.56 34.14
CA TRP A 915 -13.24 -17.94 34.29
C TRP A 915 -14.35 -18.92 34.68
N LEU A 916 -14.07 -20.23 34.74
CA LEU A 916 -15.03 -21.27 35.10
C LEU A 916 -14.84 -21.78 36.54
N ASP A 917 -15.90 -22.34 37.13
CA ASP A 917 -15.81 -23.03 38.42
C ASP A 917 -14.98 -24.33 38.30
N GLN A 918 -14.23 -24.68 39.34
CA GLN A 918 -13.22 -25.76 39.34
C GLN A 918 -13.73 -27.17 38.96
N SER A 919 -15.03 -27.37 38.77
CA SER A 919 -15.64 -28.66 38.43
C SER A 919 -15.82 -28.92 36.92
N ASP A 920 -15.69 -27.90 36.07
CA ASP A 920 -16.03 -27.97 34.65
C ASP A 920 -14.80 -27.68 33.78
N GLY A 921 -14.36 -28.66 32.99
CA GLY A 921 -13.24 -28.49 32.05
C GLY A 921 -13.72 -28.06 30.66
N ILE A 922 -12.83 -27.51 29.84
CA ILE A 922 -13.14 -27.19 28.43
C ILE A 922 -12.40 -28.14 27.49
N THR A 923 -13.11 -28.69 26.51
CA THR A 923 -12.50 -29.43 25.40
C THR A 923 -12.47 -28.57 24.14
N ALA A 924 -11.39 -28.70 23.36
CA ALA A 924 -11.23 -28.02 22.09
C ALA A 924 -11.06 -29.04 20.95
N CYS A 925 -11.91 -28.97 19.92
CA CYS A 925 -11.85 -29.90 18.79
C CYS A 925 -11.94 -29.17 17.46
N LEU A 926 -10.92 -29.30 16.60
CA LEU A 926 -11.04 -28.88 15.21
C LEU A 926 -11.92 -29.90 14.48
N LEU A 927 -13.18 -29.53 14.22
CA LEU A 927 -14.18 -30.44 13.62
C LEU A 927 -13.93 -30.68 12.13
N GLY A 928 -13.46 -29.65 11.44
CA GLY A 928 -13.18 -29.69 10.01
C GLY A 928 -12.40 -28.48 9.56
N LYS A 929 -11.81 -28.59 8.37
CA LYS A 929 -11.06 -27.51 7.72
C LYS A 929 -11.32 -27.51 6.22
N SER A 930 -11.49 -26.31 5.66
CA SER A 930 -11.28 -26.06 4.24
C SER A 930 -9.79 -25.74 4.01
N GLU A 931 -9.42 -25.33 2.81
CA GLU A 931 -8.04 -24.89 2.53
C GLU A 931 -7.71 -23.57 3.25
N ASP A 932 -8.70 -22.69 3.45
CA ASP A 932 -8.50 -21.33 3.95
C ASP A 932 -9.07 -21.10 5.36
N PHE A 933 -10.00 -21.93 5.84
CA PHE A 933 -10.70 -21.75 7.12
C PHE A 933 -10.81 -23.05 7.93
N GLY A 934 -10.73 -22.93 9.25
CA GLY A 934 -10.95 -24.01 10.21
C GLY A 934 -12.18 -23.73 11.08
N LEU A 935 -12.87 -24.81 11.47
CA LEU A 935 -13.98 -24.77 12.43
C LEU A 935 -13.52 -25.41 13.75
N LEU A 936 -13.27 -24.58 14.75
CA LEU A 936 -12.88 -25.03 16.09
C LEU A 936 -14.11 -25.04 17.01
N GLU A 937 -14.45 -26.19 17.56
CA GLU A 937 -15.46 -26.37 18.59
C GLU A 937 -14.82 -26.26 19.98
N LEU A 938 -15.45 -25.51 20.86
CA LEU A 938 -15.23 -25.51 22.30
C LEU A 938 -16.48 -26.07 22.99
N ALA A 939 -16.30 -27.04 23.89
CA ALA A 939 -17.40 -27.64 24.62
C ALA A 939 -17.04 -27.84 26.10
N ILE A 940 -18.00 -27.57 26.98
CA ILE A 940 -17.88 -27.83 28.42
C ILE A 940 -17.93 -29.35 28.65
N ALA A 941 -16.90 -29.90 29.27
CA ALA A 941 -16.80 -31.31 29.60
C ALA A 941 -17.69 -31.63 30.81
N ASN A 942 -18.64 -32.55 30.65
CA ASN A 942 -19.37 -33.10 31.79
C ASN A 942 -18.44 -34.06 32.57
N SER A 943 -18.30 -33.80 33.87
CA SER A 943 -17.48 -34.57 34.84
C SER A 943 -17.73 -36.10 34.90
N ASN A 944 -18.76 -36.60 34.23
CA ASN A 944 -19.10 -38.03 34.16
C ASN A 944 -18.54 -38.79 32.94
N ASN A 945 -17.98 -38.10 31.93
CA ASN A 945 -17.39 -38.75 30.76
C ASN A 945 -15.86 -38.55 30.80
N ASN A 946 -15.10 -39.65 30.76
CA ASN A 946 -13.65 -39.68 30.54
C ASN A 946 -13.27 -39.20 29.11
N GLU A 947 -13.88 -38.13 28.60
CA GLU A 947 -13.44 -37.49 27.38
C GLU A 947 -12.09 -36.84 27.64
N LYS A 948 -11.09 -37.20 26.82
CA LYS A 948 -9.72 -36.71 26.97
C LYS A 948 -9.72 -35.18 26.94
N MET A 949 -9.39 -34.56 28.07
CA MET A 949 -9.06 -33.13 28.13
C MET A 949 -7.92 -32.86 27.14
N GLY A 950 -8.14 -31.94 26.20
CA GLY A 950 -7.14 -31.54 25.22
C GLY A 950 -7.65 -31.37 23.79
N TYR A 951 -6.75 -30.89 22.93
CA TYR A 951 -7.01 -30.60 21.51
C TYR A 951 -7.14 -31.90 20.68
N GLN A 952 -8.17 -31.97 19.84
CA GLN A 952 -8.35 -33.06 18.86
C GLN A 952 -8.66 -32.52 17.46
N GLU A 953 -8.22 -33.20 16.40
CA GLU A 953 -8.66 -32.92 15.03
C GLU A 953 -9.55 -34.06 14.52
N LYS A 954 -10.81 -33.76 14.17
CA LYS A 954 -11.69 -34.67 13.44
C LYS A 954 -11.59 -34.39 11.94
N GLN A 955 -11.70 -35.43 11.12
CA GLN A 955 -11.82 -35.31 9.67
C GLN A 955 -13.28 -35.40 9.24
N LEU A 956 -14.13 -34.53 9.78
CA LEU A 956 -15.48 -34.38 9.22
C LEU A 956 -15.37 -33.61 7.90
N ASP A 957 -16.04 -34.08 6.85
CA ASP A 957 -16.11 -33.36 5.57
C ASP A 957 -17.10 -32.20 5.68
N LEU A 958 -16.67 -31.14 6.36
CA LEU A 958 -17.43 -29.91 6.56
C LEU A 958 -16.98 -28.80 5.60
N LYS A 959 -16.23 -29.13 4.55
CA LYS A 959 -15.64 -28.12 3.65
C LYS A 959 -16.68 -27.21 3.03
N GLU A 960 -17.78 -27.76 2.52
CA GLU A 960 -18.88 -26.98 1.93
C GLU A 960 -19.61 -26.13 2.96
N VAL A 961 -19.81 -26.64 4.17
CA VAL A 961 -20.46 -25.89 5.26
C VAL A 961 -19.59 -24.71 5.68
N ILE A 962 -18.29 -24.94 5.89
CA ILE A 962 -17.32 -23.90 6.23
C ILE A 962 -17.24 -22.86 5.10
N LYS A 963 -17.22 -23.30 3.83
CA LYS A 963 -17.21 -22.40 2.68
C LYS A 963 -18.48 -21.55 2.61
N LYS A 964 -19.67 -22.14 2.81
CA LYS A 964 -20.95 -21.43 2.84
C LYS A 964 -21.04 -20.45 4.01
N LEU A 965 -20.56 -20.83 5.19
CA LEU A 965 -20.48 -19.93 6.35
C LEU A 965 -19.56 -18.76 6.05
N ALA A 966 -18.36 -19.02 5.53
CA ALA A 966 -17.38 -17.99 5.17
C ALA A 966 -17.85 -17.08 4.02
N SER A 967 -18.56 -17.60 3.03
CA SER A 967 -19.10 -16.79 1.92
C SER A 967 -20.30 -15.95 2.35
N SER A 968 -21.20 -16.50 3.18
CA SER A 968 -22.35 -15.74 3.73
C SER A 968 -21.89 -14.63 4.69
N ALA A 969 -20.70 -14.82 5.27
CA ALA A 969 -20.00 -13.90 6.14
C ALA A 969 -19.18 -12.82 5.42
N ASN A 970 -18.91 -13.02 4.12
CA ASN A 970 -18.08 -12.11 3.35
C ASN A 970 -18.89 -10.83 3.08
N ILE A 971 -18.76 -9.85 3.97
CA ILE A 971 -19.33 -8.53 3.76
C ILE A 971 -18.40 -7.81 2.80
N GLU A 972 -18.82 -7.68 1.54
CA GLU A 972 -18.14 -6.82 0.58
C GLU A 972 -18.14 -5.38 1.09
N LEU A 973 -16.94 -4.82 1.25
CA LEU A 973 -16.77 -3.42 1.57
C LEU A 973 -16.55 -2.66 0.26
N PRO A 974 -16.96 -1.37 0.16
CA PRO A 974 -16.82 -0.61 -1.07
C PRO A 974 -15.41 -0.65 -1.65
N GLY A 975 -15.28 -1.07 -2.91
CA GLY A 975 -14.01 -1.16 -3.63
C GLY A 975 -13.29 -2.49 -3.42
N ASN A 976 -11.97 -2.47 -3.51
CA ASN A 976 -11.10 -3.63 -3.36
C ASN A 976 -10.76 -3.90 -1.88
N PHE A 977 -11.78 -3.98 -1.03
CA PHE A 977 -11.65 -4.38 0.38
C PHE A 977 -12.40 -5.68 0.66
N THR A 978 -11.78 -6.59 1.41
CA THR A 978 -12.43 -7.82 1.86
C THR A 978 -12.35 -7.94 3.37
N LEU A 979 -13.51 -8.13 4.00
CA LEU A 979 -13.59 -8.42 5.42
C LEU A 979 -13.21 -9.88 5.67
N ILE A 980 -12.25 -10.14 6.55
CA ILE A 980 -11.94 -11.51 6.98
C ILE A 980 -13.08 -12.02 7.85
N PRO A 981 -13.68 -13.18 7.54
CA PRO A 981 -14.66 -13.81 8.41
C PRO A 981 -14.06 -14.17 9.78
N ASP A 982 -14.65 -13.66 10.86
CA ASP A 982 -14.30 -13.96 12.26
C ASP A 982 -15.56 -14.22 13.11
N PHE A 983 -16.15 -15.42 12.98
CA PHE A 983 -17.44 -15.76 13.60
C PHE A 983 -17.29 -16.61 14.85
N ARG A 984 -18.19 -16.33 15.81
CA ARG A 984 -18.41 -17.08 17.03
C ARG A 984 -19.89 -17.46 17.09
N LEU A 985 -20.18 -18.75 17.10
CA LEU A 985 -21.55 -19.28 17.12
C LEU A 985 -21.76 -20.08 18.40
N PHE A 986 -22.68 -19.61 19.25
CA PHE A 986 -23.10 -20.32 20.45
C PHE A 986 -24.32 -21.18 20.14
N ILE A 987 -24.21 -22.49 20.38
CA ILE A 987 -25.30 -23.46 20.22
C ILE A 987 -25.32 -24.34 21.47
N GLU A 988 -26.37 -24.18 22.29
CA GLU A 988 -26.51 -24.87 23.57
C GLU A 988 -25.25 -24.71 24.45
N ASN A 989 -24.56 -25.82 24.77
CA ASN A 989 -23.35 -25.84 25.59
C ASN A 989 -22.04 -25.85 24.76
N ARG A 990 -22.11 -25.43 23.49
CA ARG A 990 -20.99 -25.46 22.54
C ARG A 990 -20.79 -24.10 21.89
N LEU A 991 -19.52 -23.77 21.68
CA LEU A 991 -19.09 -22.58 20.96
C LEU A 991 -18.27 -23.00 19.74
N TYR A 992 -18.66 -22.51 18.57
CA TYR A 992 -17.95 -22.75 17.32
C TYR A 992 -17.25 -21.48 16.84
N LEU A 993 -15.95 -21.58 16.59
CA LEU A 993 -15.10 -20.51 16.08
C LEU A 993 -14.74 -20.81 14.62
N VAL A 994 -15.13 -19.94 13.69
CA VAL A 994 -14.66 -19.99 12.30
C VAL A 994 -13.46 -19.08 12.18
N LYS A 995 -12.29 -19.64 11.88
CA LYS A 995 -11.02 -18.91 11.84
C LYS A 995 -10.26 -19.15 10.53
N PRO A 996 -9.61 -18.11 9.96
CA PRO A 996 -8.69 -18.31 8.84
C PRO A 996 -7.52 -19.20 9.26
N LEU A 997 -7.03 -20.05 8.36
CA LEU A 997 -5.93 -20.99 8.61
C LEU A 997 -4.53 -20.39 8.43
N SER A 998 -4.41 -19.06 8.38
CA SER A 998 -3.11 -18.39 8.43
C SER A 998 -2.58 -18.32 9.87
N ARG A 999 -1.26 -18.43 10.05
CA ARG A 999 -0.62 -18.50 11.38
C ARG A 999 -0.93 -17.31 12.27
N LEU A 1000 -1.15 -16.12 11.71
CA LEU A 1000 -1.57 -14.92 12.44
C LEU A 1000 -2.77 -15.16 13.37
N HIS A 1001 -3.75 -15.95 12.95
CA HIS A 1001 -4.97 -16.19 13.74
C HIS A 1001 -4.86 -17.36 14.72
N TRP A 1002 -3.72 -18.05 14.77
CA TRP A 1002 -3.48 -19.24 15.58
C TRP A 1002 -2.21 -19.11 16.43
N MET A 1003 -1.87 -17.90 16.86
CA MET A 1003 -0.79 -17.65 17.83
C MET A 1003 -1.31 -17.71 19.27
N ARG A 1004 -0.45 -17.91 20.26
CA ARG A 1004 -0.84 -17.89 21.69
C ARG A 1004 -1.49 -16.58 22.08
N SER A 1005 -0.90 -15.47 21.63
CA SER A 1005 -1.44 -14.13 21.84
C SER A 1005 -2.78 -13.87 21.14
N SER A 1006 -3.07 -14.56 20.03
CA SER A 1006 -4.39 -14.54 19.39
C SER A 1006 -5.41 -15.33 20.21
N ALA A 1007 -5.00 -16.46 20.80
CA ALA A 1007 -5.87 -17.24 21.70
C ALA A 1007 -6.31 -16.44 22.94
N LEU A 1008 -5.40 -15.69 23.56
CA LEU A 1008 -5.71 -14.82 24.70
C LEU A 1008 -6.72 -13.72 24.32
N GLU A 1009 -6.58 -13.16 23.12
CA GLU A 1009 -7.50 -12.15 22.59
C GLU A 1009 -8.89 -12.75 22.29
N ASP A 1010 -8.94 -13.95 21.71
CA ASP A 1010 -10.20 -14.65 21.48
C ASP A 1010 -10.88 -15.04 22.81
N ALA A 1011 -10.11 -15.42 23.84
CA ALA A 1011 -10.64 -15.70 25.17
C ALA A 1011 -11.34 -14.47 25.77
N ASP A 1012 -10.65 -13.31 25.76
CA ASP A 1012 -11.22 -12.02 26.19
C ASP A 1012 -12.53 -11.71 25.44
N ALA A 1013 -12.53 -11.88 24.11
CA ALA A 1013 -13.71 -11.61 23.28
C ALA A 1013 -14.89 -12.55 23.60
N ILE A 1014 -14.61 -13.84 23.82
CA ILE A 1014 -15.62 -14.84 24.20
C ILE A 1014 -16.25 -14.48 25.55
N VAL A 1015 -15.42 -14.11 26.54
CA VAL A 1015 -15.91 -13.70 27.86
C VAL A 1015 -16.79 -12.45 27.76
N MET A 1016 -16.38 -11.47 26.95
CA MET A 1016 -17.18 -10.25 26.71
C MET A 1016 -18.53 -10.55 26.04
N ASP A 1017 -18.56 -11.46 25.06
CA ASP A 1017 -19.80 -11.85 24.38
C ASP A 1017 -20.77 -12.53 25.38
N ILE A 1018 -20.26 -13.45 26.22
CA ILE A 1018 -21.06 -14.13 27.25
C ILE A 1018 -21.60 -13.12 28.27
N GLN A 1019 -20.77 -12.20 28.76
CA GLN A 1019 -21.20 -11.17 29.71
C GLN A 1019 -22.27 -10.25 29.12
N SER A 1020 -22.11 -9.84 27.86
CA SER A 1020 -23.09 -9.00 27.16
C SER A 1020 -24.43 -9.71 27.01
N TYR A 1021 -24.41 -11.00 26.70
CA TYR A 1021 -25.61 -11.84 26.61
C TYR A 1021 -26.33 -11.97 27.97
N LEU A 1022 -25.58 -12.20 29.07
CA LEU A 1022 -26.14 -12.29 30.42
C LEU A 1022 -26.78 -10.98 30.92
N VAL A 1023 -26.29 -9.83 30.45
CA VAL A 1023 -26.92 -8.53 30.73
C VAL A 1023 -28.22 -8.38 29.95
N ALA A 1024 -28.21 -8.74 28.66
CA ALA A 1024 -29.40 -8.66 27.80
C ALA A 1024 -30.54 -9.61 28.22
N GLU A 1025 -30.26 -10.73 28.89
CA GLU A 1025 -31.30 -11.61 29.48
C GLU A 1025 -31.87 -11.09 30.80
N LYS A 1026 -31.19 -10.15 31.47
CA LYS A 1026 -31.65 -9.55 32.73
C LYS A 1026 -32.49 -8.28 32.54
N ASP A 1027 -32.35 -7.64 31.39
CA ASP A 1027 -33.16 -6.50 30.93
C ASP A 1027 -34.39 -6.98 30.13
#